data_AF-A0A1E4EZA7-F1
#
_entry.id   AF-A0A1E4EZA7-F1
#
_cell.length_a   1.000
_cell.length_b   1.000
_cell.length_c   1.000
_cell.angle_alpha   90.00
_cell.angle_beta   90.00
_cell.angle_gamma   90.00
#
_symmetry.space_group_name_H-M   'P 1'
#
loop_
_entity.id
_entity.type
_entity.pdbx_description
1 polymer ?
#
loop_
_entity_poly.entity_id
_entity_poly.type
_entity_poly.pdbx_seq_one_letter_code
_entity_poly.pdbx_strand_id
1 'polypeptide(L)'
;MSGDGSWGWAGGEVAVSLELARMLAIQAADCMLYLPEGEVASLTPVYPDRWRVVTCEGRVGHVPRLSDTRSWVALGSSWVSPRWLRREGDFWRDPAGFLYPYQELAEAEVVEESAHGIRWISHVKQKAVWATDDGEVDCELKFSAALAAYSELIRIDSRTAVHRLRIRRICHGSGKRQIVLDTGQELWVMPGYMGSFCQELGLDSPSEIDLSVPSILYELREYSYDLATAEADRLRADFAGGRALALGLIWETVLRGRAEVTDLDSLFGLVERTLSRCDWSLNREAVRSTLDYLIVVNALFTYRQLGYRDALLDRRGVGRLRADVIVLGGESAREAAGQFGLSFFDPALWMGVRWEYFVEVLRAAGVDSVRLLGWEISTVNADGVLRHLSRLNLEVRGGVEAVEQTLDGLREVLALEPPAAVEVPPAAPEAPLRVAVQTRDGLRFFRLDEVAAVTPTPPGRWRLVDRSGAVGYRPDRPEGPWSAMGDSWVRSELLSAEGVDPGGYRHSGVLPEALPTLAPADSVVLLERRKNQAVWVHLDGREVATGCSLEKARLQHGALVRVTSDVYVNRQHLLAIGKRYQMELSGGLIRSPGNAHHARELARQLGLANLWSLDAREELFHYNFWDYPYEILTAPTEVLRAEFGRAMELVSAVIWQSFCYREAGMDPDYGDSFRGFFYSLQPALYRVGYLRAPQVEEVTKEPLYLDFGDLIWKCVYRYRLFTYQQFGFADPRPHNRLLGTTRPGVVLVVEKGDQIEEYARRLHQELGVTVFISGGSPKLIDVEYFALALRLVYAGELRVLAYVDHDWSGALIGPAAVRQLGFYGFACGGLATVVTPACFHPNELALLSHPVLPHSLGEETAVANWMAQGGGIDGQARGISANCLFPYERVRTRVEELL
;
A
#
# COMPACT_ATOMS: atom_id res chain seq x y z
N MET A 1 -55.78 -9.68 -39.84
CA MET A 1 -54.53 -8.93 -39.56
C MET A 1 -54.30 -9.01 -38.06
N SER A 2 -53.57 -10.03 -37.64
CA SER A 2 -53.15 -10.30 -36.26
C SER A 2 -51.99 -11.29 -36.41
N GLY A 3 -50.76 -10.79 -36.33
CA GLY A 3 -49.55 -11.61 -36.45
C GLY A 3 -49.10 -12.04 -35.08
N ASP A 4 -49.39 -13.28 -34.72
CA ASP A 4 -48.77 -13.99 -33.59
C ASP A 4 -47.33 -14.34 -33.98
N GLY A 5 -46.36 -13.67 -33.35
CA GLY A 5 -44.95 -14.05 -33.35
C GLY A 5 -44.59 -14.61 -31.99
N SER A 6 -44.93 -15.87 -31.73
CA SER A 6 -44.42 -16.59 -30.56
C SER A 6 -43.02 -17.12 -30.86
N TRP A 7 -42.01 -16.60 -30.15
CA TRP A 7 -40.66 -17.13 -30.16
C TRP A 7 -40.59 -18.26 -29.13
N GLY A 8 -40.81 -19.49 -29.58
CA GLY A 8 -40.65 -20.68 -28.76
C GLY A 8 -39.17 -21.03 -28.61
N TRP A 9 -38.61 -20.79 -27.41
CA TRP A 9 -37.38 -21.45 -26.98
C TRP A 9 -37.73 -22.89 -26.57
N ALA A 10 -37.54 -23.83 -27.48
CA ALA A 10 -37.65 -25.25 -27.17
C ALA A 10 -36.42 -25.66 -26.34
N GLY A 11 -36.66 -26.04 -25.08
CA GLY A 11 -35.66 -26.64 -24.20
C GLY A 11 -35.23 -28.00 -24.72
N GLY A 12 -34.08 -28.03 -25.41
CA GLY A 12 -33.29 -29.23 -25.64
C GLY A 12 -32.05 -29.17 -24.75
N GLU A 13 -31.97 -30.05 -23.76
CA GLU A 13 -30.74 -30.28 -22.98
C GLU A 13 -29.65 -30.84 -23.91
N VAL A 14 -28.82 -29.96 -24.46
CA VAL A 14 -27.48 -30.31 -24.91
C VAL A 14 -26.54 -29.58 -23.96
N ALA A 15 -26.14 -30.26 -22.88
CA ALA A 15 -25.08 -29.77 -22.00
C ALA A 15 -23.73 -29.90 -22.74
N VAL A 16 -23.49 -29.02 -23.71
CA VAL A 16 -22.13 -28.74 -24.17
C VAL A 16 -21.48 -27.98 -23.02
N SER A 17 -20.52 -28.60 -22.35
CA SER A 17 -19.63 -27.91 -21.42
C SER A 17 -18.84 -26.87 -22.22
N LEU A 18 -19.39 -25.68 -22.38
CA LEU A 18 -18.65 -24.51 -22.85
C LEU A 18 -17.60 -24.24 -21.78
N GLU A 19 -16.33 -24.57 -22.06
CA GLU A 19 -15.23 -23.98 -21.30
C GLU A 19 -15.39 -22.47 -21.43
N LEU A 20 -15.75 -21.79 -20.33
CA LEU A 20 -15.96 -20.36 -20.42
C LEU A 20 -14.60 -19.72 -20.70
N ALA A 21 -14.62 -18.74 -21.60
CA ALA A 21 -13.41 -18.00 -21.97
C ALA A 21 -12.77 -17.45 -20.69
N ARG A 22 -11.57 -17.95 -20.37
CA ARG A 22 -10.79 -17.46 -19.23
C ARG A 22 -10.46 -16.00 -19.48
N MET A 23 -10.74 -15.17 -18.49
CA MET A 23 -10.46 -13.74 -18.55
C MET A 23 -9.17 -13.43 -17.81
N LEU A 24 -8.29 -12.65 -18.43
CA LEU A 24 -7.06 -12.14 -17.86
C LEU A 24 -7.23 -10.66 -17.50
N ALA A 25 -7.01 -10.33 -16.24
CA ALA A 25 -6.82 -8.95 -15.81
C ALA A 25 -5.41 -8.50 -16.19
N ILE A 26 -5.28 -7.41 -16.92
CA ILE A 26 -4.01 -6.88 -17.44
C ILE A 26 -3.92 -5.41 -17.06
N GLN A 27 -2.87 -5.01 -16.35
CA GLN A 27 -2.68 -3.63 -15.95
C GLN A 27 -2.01 -2.87 -17.08
N ALA A 28 -2.72 -1.94 -17.71
CA ALA A 28 -2.17 -1.01 -18.69
C ALA A 28 -1.90 0.36 -18.03
N ALA A 29 -1.07 1.19 -18.67
CA ALA A 29 -0.71 2.52 -18.13
C ALA A 29 -1.89 3.45 -17.80
N ASP A 30 -3.05 3.31 -18.46
CA ASP A 30 -4.21 4.18 -18.29
C ASP A 30 -5.42 3.50 -17.61
N CYS A 31 -5.42 2.17 -17.56
CA CYS A 31 -6.57 1.38 -17.14
C CYS A 31 -6.20 -0.06 -16.81
N MET A 32 -7.14 -0.79 -16.20
CA MET A 32 -7.07 -2.24 -16.14
C MET A 32 -7.87 -2.81 -17.31
N LEU A 33 -7.25 -3.61 -18.15
CA LEU A 33 -7.91 -4.37 -19.19
C LEU A 33 -8.38 -5.70 -18.59
N TYR A 34 -9.53 -6.18 -19.05
CA TYR A 34 -10.08 -7.48 -18.66
C TYR A 34 -10.47 -8.20 -19.94
N LEU A 35 -9.60 -9.09 -20.42
CA LEU A 35 -9.69 -9.64 -21.78
C LEU A 35 -9.70 -11.16 -21.75
N PRO A 36 -10.42 -11.83 -22.66
CA PRO A 36 -10.30 -13.27 -22.78
C PRO A 36 -8.87 -13.66 -23.19
N GLU A 37 -8.40 -14.83 -22.76
CA GLU A 37 -7.07 -15.36 -23.13
C GLU A 37 -6.89 -15.42 -24.66
N GLY A 38 -7.99 -15.68 -25.37
CA GLY A 38 -8.02 -15.67 -26.82
C GLY A 38 -7.64 -14.32 -27.44
N GLU A 39 -7.86 -13.20 -26.74
CA GLU A 39 -7.46 -11.87 -27.18
C GLU A 39 -6.02 -11.49 -26.74
N VAL A 40 -5.28 -12.41 -26.11
CA VAL A 40 -3.87 -12.22 -25.76
C VAL A 40 -2.97 -12.80 -26.86
N ALA A 41 -2.18 -11.93 -27.48
CA ALA A 41 -1.22 -12.30 -28.52
C ALA A 41 0.07 -12.89 -27.95
N SER A 42 0.60 -12.31 -26.86
CA SER A 42 1.84 -12.79 -26.25
C SER A 42 2.00 -12.37 -24.80
N LEU A 43 2.73 -13.19 -24.05
CA LEU A 43 3.14 -13.01 -22.66
C LEU A 43 4.67 -13.17 -22.61
N THR A 44 5.39 -12.15 -22.19
CA THR A 44 6.86 -12.15 -22.15
C THR A 44 7.34 -11.74 -20.76
N PRO A 45 8.24 -12.50 -20.12
CA PRO A 45 8.76 -12.10 -18.82
C PRO A 45 9.59 -10.83 -19.00
N VAL A 46 9.36 -9.83 -18.15
CA VAL A 46 10.05 -8.54 -18.16
C VAL A 46 10.42 -8.12 -16.74
N TYR A 47 11.42 -7.25 -16.64
CA TYR A 47 11.94 -6.77 -15.36
C TYR A 47 11.02 -5.70 -14.72
N PRO A 48 10.97 -5.60 -13.37
CA PRO A 48 11.34 -6.63 -12.40
C PRO A 48 10.16 -7.61 -12.19
N ASP A 49 10.43 -8.91 -12.30
CA ASP A 49 9.53 -10.00 -11.88
C ASP A 49 8.05 -9.89 -12.32
N ARG A 50 7.81 -9.51 -13.57
CA ARG A 50 6.46 -9.38 -14.14
C ARG A 50 6.39 -9.93 -15.56
N TRP A 51 5.19 -9.99 -16.12
CA TRP A 51 4.95 -10.44 -17.50
C TRP A 51 4.34 -9.32 -18.32
N ARG A 52 5.01 -8.93 -19.40
CA ARG A 52 4.47 -8.08 -20.47
C ARG A 52 3.40 -8.86 -21.22
N VAL A 53 2.21 -8.30 -21.29
CA VAL A 53 1.08 -8.85 -22.03
C VAL A 53 0.78 -7.98 -23.24
N VAL A 54 0.62 -8.61 -24.40
CA VAL A 54 0.21 -7.93 -25.64
C VAL A 54 -1.14 -8.48 -26.08
N THR A 55 -2.08 -7.57 -26.33
CA THR A 55 -3.41 -7.93 -26.84
C THR A 55 -3.38 -8.14 -28.35
N CYS A 56 -4.40 -8.78 -28.92
CA CYS A 56 -4.57 -8.94 -30.36
C CYS A 56 -4.63 -7.60 -31.12
N GLU A 57 -5.08 -6.53 -30.45
CA GLU A 57 -5.08 -5.15 -30.96
C GLU A 57 -3.72 -4.44 -30.83
N GLY A 58 -2.73 -5.08 -30.21
CA GLY A 58 -1.39 -4.50 -29.99
C GLY A 58 -1.27 -3.59 -28.78
N ARG A 59 -2.25 -3.57 -27.88
CA ARG A 59 -2.10 -2.88 -26.57
C ARG A 59 -1.12 -3.65 -25.69
N VAL A 60 -0.35 -2.92 -24.91
CA VAL A 60 0.63 -3.48 -23.96
C VAL A 60 0.19 -3.19 -22.54
N GLY A 61 0.21 -4.22 -21.70
CA GLY A 61 0.07 -4.08 -20.25
C GLY A 61 0.90 -5.16 -19.53
N HIS A 62 0.64 -5.36 -18.24
CA HIS A 62 1.42 -6.26 -17.41
C HIS A 62 0.56 -7.08 -16.45
N VAL A 63 1.06 -8.26 -16.12
CA VAL A 63 0.56 -9.10 -15.02
C VAL A 63 1.70 -9.51 -14.11
N PRO A 64 1.49 -9.59 -12.79
CA PRO A 64 2.54 -9.93 -11.83
C PRO A 64 2.99 -11.39 -11.98
N ARG A 65 2.06 -12.30 -12.31
CA ARG A 65 2.28 -13.73 -12.43
C ARG A 65 1.39 -14.29 -13.54
N LEU A 66 1.84 -15.36 -14.17
CA LEU A 66 1.00 -16.14 -15.07
C LEU A 66 0.15 -17.13 -14.28
N SER A 67 -1.14 -17.14 -14.55
CA SER A 67 -1.96 -18.33 -14.37
C SER A 67 -1.74 -19.28 -15.56
N ASP A 68 -2.02 -20.57 -15.34
CA ASP A 68 -1.98 -21.70 -16.29
C ASP A 68 -1.90 -21.36 -17.81
N THR A 69 -0.89 -21.88 -18.53
CA THR A 69 -0.53 -21.44 -19.89
C THR A 69 -1.03 -22.31 -21.04
N ARG A 70 -2.04 -23.16 -20.81
CA ARG A 70 -2.48 -24.21 -21.76
C ARG A 70 -2.85 -23.72 -23.17
N SER A 71 -3.40 -22.51 -23.28
CA SER A 71 -3.87 -21.92 -24.55
C SER A 71 -2.76 -21.29 -25.40
N TRP A 72 -1.54 -21.18 -24.86
CA TRP A 72 -0.42 -20.51 -25.52
C TRP A 72 0.73 -21.48 -25.81
N VAL A 73 1.44 -21.22 -26.90
CA VAL A 73 2.62 -21.98 -27.31
C VAL A 73 3.86 -21.32 -26.73
N ALA A 74 4.74 -22.11 -26.10
CA ALA A 74 6.02 -21.61 -25.63
C ALA A 74 6.91 -21.18 -26.81
N LEU A 75 7.49 -19.99 -26.71
CA LEU A 75 8.44 -19.43 -27.67
C LEU A 75 9.61 -18.79 -26.91
N GLY A 76 10.66 -19.57 -26.69
CA GLY A 76 11.76 -19.19 -25.79
C GLY A 76 11.30 -19.06 -24.35
N SER A 77 11.52 -17.89 -23.73
CA SER A 77 11.02 -17.56 -22.39
C SER A 77 9.58 -17.00 -22.40
N SER A 78 9.00 -16.80 -23.58
CA SER A 78 7.68 -16.20 -23.76
C SER A 78 6.62 -17.25 -24.07
N TRP A 79 5.36 -16.87 -23.94
CA TRP A 79 4.20 -17.62 -24.38
C TRP A 79 3.45 -16.81 -25.42
N VAL A 80 3.04 -17.43 -26.53
CA VAL A 80 2.43 -16.72 -27.66
C VAL A 80 1.21 -17.44 -28.18
N SER A 81 0.29 -16.68 -28.76
CA SER A 81 -0.81 -17.21 -29.56
C SER A 81 -0.44 -17.10 -31.04
N PRO A 82 -0.12 -18.22 -31.73
CA PRO A 82 0.43 -18.19 -33.09
C PRO A 82 -0.45 -17.41 -34.09
N ARG A 83 -1.78 -17.44 -33.93
CA ARG A 83 -2.73 -16.75 -34.82
C ARG A 83 -2.59 -15.22 -34.83
N TRP A 84 -2.08 -14.65 -33.75
CA TRP A 84 -1.87 -13.20 -33.63
C TRP A 84 -0.46 -12.78 -34.01
N LEU A 85 0.45 -13.74 -34.24
CA LEU A 85 1.79 -13.47 -34.68
C LEU A 85 1.87 -13.40 -36.21
N ARG A 86 2.75 -12.53 -36.70
CA ARG A 86 3.11 -12.47 -38.12
C ARG A 86 4.55 -12.92 -38.30
N ARG A 87 4.81 -13.79 -39.27
CA ARG A 87 6.18 -14.16 -39.61
C ARG A 87 6.83 -13.05 -40.43
N GLU A 88 7.98 -12.56 -39.98
CA GLU A 88 8.80 -11.57 -40.68
C GLU A 88 10.25 -12.08 -40.75
N GLY A 89 10.60 -12.74 -41.85
CA GLY A 89 11.91 -13.38 -42.03
C GLY A 89 12.15 -14.50 -41.01
N ASP A 90 13.23 -14.36 -40.24
CA ASP A 90 13.64 -15.28 -39.17
C ASP A 90 13.05 -14.90 -37.80
N PHE A 91 11.96 -14.13 -37.78
CA PHE A 91 11.29 -13.71 -36.56
C PHE A 91 9.78 -13.90 -36.64
N TRP A 92 9.17 -14.13 -35.48
CA TRP A 92 7.75 -13.88 -35.24
C TRP A 92 7.58 -12.46 -34.69
N ARG A 93 6.51 -11.78 -35.11
CA ARG A 93 6.19 -10.43 -34.66
C ARG A 93 4.81 -10.39 -34.01
N ASP A 94 4.73 -9.93 -32.76
CA ASP A 94 3.43 -9.69 -32.10
C ASP A 94 2.74 -8.41 -32.61
N PRO A 95 1.45 -8.18 -32.32
CA PRO A 95 0.72 -6.99 -32.75
C PRO A 95 1.29 -5.66 -32.21
N ALA A 96 2.00 -5.69 -31.07
CA ALA A 96 2.75 -4.54 -30.55
C ALA A 96 4.13 -4.37 -31.22
N GLY A 97 4.48 -5.28 -32.13
CA GLY A 97 5.65 -5.29 -32.98
C GLY A 97 6.89 -5.98 -32.41
N PHE A 98 6.82 -6.59 -31.23
CA PHE A 98 7.99 -7.25 -30.60
C PHE A 98 8.38 -8.48 -31.41
N LEU A 99 9.69 -8.64 -31.63
CA LEU A 99 10.25 -9.71 -32.44
C LEU A 99 10.74 -10.86 -31.54
N TYR A 100 10.27 -12.06 -31.84
CA TYR A 100 10.71 -13.30 -31.24
C TYR A 100 11.51 -14.09 -32.28
N PRO A 101 12.62 -14.75 -31.92
CA PRO A 101 13.32 -15.63 -32.85
C PRO A 101 12.37 -16.66 -33.44
N TYR A 102 12.48 -16.93 -34.75
CA TYR A 102 11.62 -17.90 -35.39
C TYR A 102 11.88 -19.31 -34.84
N GLN A 103 10.80 -19.91 -34.36
CA GLN A 103 10.68 -21.32 -34.03
C GLN A 103 9.37 -21.79 -34.65
N GLU A 104 9.34 -22.99 -35.21
CA GLU A 104 8.08 -23.56 -35.71
C GLU A 104 7.10 -23.70 -34.55
N LEU A 105 5.93 -23.07 -34.66
CA LEU A 105 4.87 -23.09 -33.65
C LEU A 105 3.82 -24.09 -34.09
N ALA A 106 3.37 -24.94 -33.16
CA ALA A 106 2.21 -25.79 -33.40
C ALA A 106 0.96 -24.92 -33.64
N GLU A 107 0.06 -25.34 -34.54
CA GLU A 107 -1.23 -24.69 -34.68
C GLU A 107 -1.99 -24.82 -33.36
N ALA A 108 -2.38 -23.68 -32.78
CA ALA A 108 -3.23 -23.65 -31.61
C ALA A 108 -4.67 -23.94 -32.05
N GLU A 109 -5.37 -24.81 -31.33
CA GLU A 109 -6.79 -25.08 -31.55
C GLU A 109 -7.58 -23.79 -31.31
N VAL A 110 -8.32 -23.35 -32.35
CA VAL A 110 -9.14 -22.14 -32.25
C VAL A 110 -10.44 -22.53 -31.58
N VAL A 111 -10.55 -22.21 -30.30
CA VAL A 111 -11.85 -22.24 -29.61
C VAL A 111 -12.63 -21.01 -30.10
N GLU A 112 -13.69 -21.23 -30.88
CA GLU A 112 -14.63 -20.16 -31.26
C GLU A 112 -15.43 -19.75 -30.01
N GLU A 113 -15.26 -18.50 -29.58
CA GLU A 113 -16.03 -17.96 -28.46
C GLU A 113 -17.47 -17.69 -28.89
N SER A 114 -18.43 -18.25 -28.15
CA SER A 114 -19.85 -17.96 -28.37
C SER A 114 -20.16 -16.51 -27.96
N ALA A 115 -20.76 -15.73 -28.87
CA ALA A 115 -21.24 -14.39 -28.55
C ALA A 115 -22.35 -14.47 -27.47
N HIS A 116 -22.05 -13.96 -26.27
CA HIS A 116 -23.01 -13.96 -25.16
C HIS A 116 -24.03 -12.84 -25.35
N GLY A 117 -25.29 -13.14 -25.67
CA GLY A 117 -26.28 -12.09 -25.95
C GLY A 117 -26.60 -11.10 -24.81
N ILE A 118 -26.21 -11.38 -23.55
CA ILE A 118 -26.51 -10.54 -22.38
C ILE A 118 -25.33 -9.62 -22.04
N ARG A 119 -25.58 -8.31 -21.92
CA ARG A 119 -24.57 -7.30 -21.55
C ARG A 119 -24.62 -6.94 -20.07
N TRP A 120 -25.79 -6.55 -19.59
CA TRP A 120 -26.04 -6.22 -18.19
C TRP A 120 -27.53 -6.34 -17.91
N ILE A 121 -27.86 -6.34 -16.62
CA ILE A 121 -29.23 -6.31 -16.12
C ILE A 121 -29.39 -5.10 -15.23
N SER A 122 -30.55 -4.44 -15.29
CA SER A 122 -30.90 -3.43 -14.32
C SER A 122 -32.32 -3.51 -13.83
N HIS A 123 -32.55 -2.93 -12.66
CA HIS A 123 -33.85 -2.81 -12.04
C HIS A 123 -34.44 -1.41 -12.29
N VAL A 124 -35.42 -1.33 -13.19
CA VAL A 124 -36.09 -0.09 -13.61
C VAL A 124 -37.58 -0.21 -13.33
N LYS A 125 -38.14 0.73 -12.54
CA LYS A 125 -39.60 0.82 -12.25
C LYS A 125 -40.23 -0.52 -11.78
N GLN A 126 -39.58 -1.21 -10.84
CA GLN A 126 -39.99 -2.52 -10.28
C GLN A 126 -39.90 -3.73 -11.22
N LYS A 127 -39.31 -3.57 -12.41
CA LYS A 127 -39.01 -4.69 -13.30
C LYS A 127 -37.51 -4.79 -13.52
N ALA A 128 -37.02 -6.01 -13.69
CA ALA A 128 -35.69 -6.20 -14.22
C ALA A 128 -35.73 -6.08 -15.75
N VAL A 129 -34.69 -5.52 -16.34
CA VAL A 129 -34.54 -5.31 -17.78
C VAL A 129 -33.17 -5.84 -18.17
N TRP A 130 -33.13 -6.79 -19.11
CA TRP A 130 -31.90 -7.23 -19.75
C TRP A 130 -31.51 -6.23 -20.82
N ALA A 131 -30.26 -5.77 -20.79
CA ALA A 131 -29.65 -5.15 -21.95
C ALA A 131 -28.91 -6.23 -22.73
N THR A 132 -29.40 -6.54 -23.93
CA THR A 132 -28.80 -7.49 -24.88
C THR A 132 -28.16 -6.75 -26.04
N ASP A 133 -27.45 -7.45 -26.93
CA ASP A 133 -26.89 -6.83 -28.14
C ASP A 133 -27.98 -6.23 -29.06
N ASP A 134 -29.20 -6.77 -29.03
CA ASP A 134 -30.34 -6.32 -29.85
C ASP A 134 -31.18 -5.20 -29.19
N GLY A 135 -30.89 -4.84 -27.95
CA GLY A 135 -31.59 -3.77 -27.23
C GLY A 135 -31.95 -4.14 -25.79
N GLU A 136 -32.88 -3.38 -25.21
CA GLU A 136 -33.41 -3.67 -23.87
C GLU A 136 -34.66 -4.55 -23.98
N VAL A 137 -34.70 -5.64 -23.22
CA VAL A 137 -35.86 -6.56 -23.13
C VAL A 137 -36.25 -6.79 -21.67
N ASP A 138 -37.56 -6.89 -21.40
CA ASP A 138 -38.06 -7.18 -20.06
C ASP A 138 -37.49 -8.54 -19.57
N CYS A 139 -36.94 -8.56 -18.37
CA CYS A 139 -36.51 -9.78 -17.71
C CYS A 139 -37.70 -10.40 -16.98
N GLU A 140 -38.01 -11.66 -17.30
CA GLU A 140 -39.08 -12.41 -16.64
C GLU A 140 -38.76 -12.73 -15.16
N LEU A 141 -37.47 -12.72 -14.80
CA LEU A 141 -36.99 -12.94 -13.44
C LEU A 141 -36.92 -11.64 -12.65
N LYS A 142 -37.08 -11.73 -11.33
CA LYS A 142 -36.69 -10.62 -10.44
C LYS A 142 -35.18 -10.45 -10.48
N PHE A 143 -34.69 -9.21 -10.29
CA PHE A 143 -33.26 -8.89 -10.31
C PHE A 143 -32.39 -9.84 -9.44
N SER A 144 -32.83 -10.15 -8.22
CA SER A 144 -32.12 -11.08 -7.34
C SER A 144 -32.15 -12.53 -7.82
N ALA A 145 -33.25 -12.97 -8.46
CA ALA A 145 -33.35 -14.30 -9.05
C ALA A 145 -32.50 -14.43 -10.31
N ALA A 146 -32.39 -13.36 -11.09
CA ALA A 146 -31.48 -13.30 -12.23
C ALA A 146 -30.02 -13.39 -11.78
N LEU A 147 -29.61 -12.64 -10.75
CA LEU A 147 -28.25 -12.77 -10.18
C LEU A 147 -27.93 -14.19 -9.69
N ALA A 148 -28.91 -14.89 -9.12
CA ALA A 148 -28.73 -16.27 -8.69
C ALA A 148 -28.70 -17.29 -9.84
N ALA A 149 -29.35 -16.97 -10.96
CA ALA A 149 -29.45 -17.85 -12.12
C ALA A 149 -28.27 -17.69 -13.10
N TYR A 150 -27.59 -16.54 -13.09
CA TYR A 150 -26.49 -16.21 -14.00
C TYR A 150 -25.27 -15.78 -13.18
N SER A 151 -24.36 -16.72 -12.96
CA SER A 151 -23.14 -16.56 -12.16
C SER A 151 -22.15 -15.53 -12.73
N GLU A 152 -22.34 -15.20 -14.01
CA GLU A 152 -21.55 -14.31 -14.83
C GLU A 152 -21.87 -12.85 -14.52
N LEU A 153 -22.98 -12.58 -13.84
CA LEU A 153 -23.44 -11.24 -13.50
C LEU A 153 -22.78 -10.75 -12.21
N ILE A 154 -21.91 -9.75 -12.35
CA ILE A 154 -21.26 -9.07 -11.23
C ILE A 154 -22.05 -7.81 -10.89
N ARG A 155 -22.43 -7.68 -9.62
CA ARG A 155 -23.17 -6.51 -9.13
C ARG A 155 -22.25 -5.28 -9.07
N ILE A 156 -22.68 -4.19 -9.68
CA ILE A 156 -21.91 -2.92 -9.72
C ILE A 156 -22.58 -1.79 -8.92
N ASP A 157 -23.88 -1.92 -8.65
CA ASP A 157 -24.63 -1.07 -7.72
C ASP A 157 -25.87 -1.81 -7.15
N SER A 158 -26.77 -1.09 -6.46
CA SER A 158 -27.95 -1.69 -5.84
C SER A 158 -28.98 -2.22 -6.84
N ARG A 159 -28.95 -1.76 -8.10
CA ARG A 159 -29.94 -2.00 -9.14
C ARG A 159 -29.35 -2.55 -10.44
N THR A 160 -28.04 -2.64 -10.58
CA THR A 160 -27.36 -2.97 -11.83
C THR A 160 -26.30 -4.04 -11.62
N ALA A 161 -26.27 -5.01 -12.52
CA ALA A 161 -25.22 -6.01 -12.60
C ALA A 161 -24.77 -6.19 -14.05
N VAL A 162 -23.48 -6.40 -14.24
CA VAL A 162 -22.83 -6.49 -15.55
C VAL A 162 -22.37 -7.91 -15.80
N HIS A 163 -22.48 -8.38 -17.03
CA HIS A 163 -21.93 -9.67 -17.42
C HIS A 163 -20.42 -9.58 -17.52
N ARG A 164 -19.67 -10.35 -16.71
CA ARG A 164 -18.23 -10.16 -16.56
C ARG A 164 -17.43 -10.37 -17.84
N LEU A 165 -17.85 -11.32 -18.69
CA LEU A 165 -17.20 -11.60 -19.98
C LEU A 165 -17.35 -10.44 -20.98
N ARG A 166 -18.28 -9.51 -20.71
CA ARG A 166 -18.51 -8.32 -21.53
C ARG A 166 -17.68 -7.14 -21.03
N ILE A 167 -17.08 -7.21 -19.82
CA ILE A 167 -16.17 -6.17 -19.33
C ILE A 167 -14.88 -6.23 -20.15
N ARG A 168 -14.41 -5.08 -20.64
CA ARG A 168 -13.15 -4.95 -21.38
C ARG A 168 -12.15 -4.03 -20.70
N ARG A 169 -12.64 -2.98 -20.02
CA ARG A 169 -11.78 -1.99 -19.37
C ARG A 169 -12.37 -1.50 -18.07
N ILE A 170 -11.51 -1.25 -17.08
CA ILE A 170 -11.83 -0.57 -15.84
C ILE A 170 -10.96 0.69 -15.77
N CYS A 171 -11.60 1.86 -15.86
CA CYS A 171 -10.97 3.17 -15.86
C CYS A 171 -11.00 3.81 -14.47
N HIS A 172 -9.95 4.59 -14.19
CA HIS A 172 -9.83 5.39 -12.99
C HIS A 172 -10.72 6.64 -13.06
N GLY A 173 -11.51 6.89 -12.02
CA GLY A 173 -12.34 8.09 -11.86
C GLY A 173 -12.27 8.65 -10.43
N SER A 174 -12.77 9.88 -10.24
CA SER A 174 -12.78 10.64 -8.98
C SER A 174 -13.76 10.06 -7.93
N GLY A 175 -13.45 8.85 -7.45
CA GLY A 175 -14.22 8.16 -6.42
C GLY A 175 -15.25 7.17 -6.94
N LYS A 176 -15.44 7.04 -8.26
CA LYS A 176 -16.14 5.93 -8.91
C LYS A 176 -15.18 5.23 -9.89
N ARG A 177 -15.49 4.01 -10.29
CA ARG A 177 -14.79 3.34 -11.40
C ARG A 177 -15.73 3.21 -12.57
N GLN A 178 -15.25 3.58 -13.74
CA GLN A 178 -15.98 3.41 -14.98
C GLN A 178 -15.56 2.07 -15.56
N ILE A 179 -16.52 1.22 -15.91
CA ILE A 179 -16.26 0.01 -16.67
C ILE A 179 -16.72 0.23 -18.11
N VAL A 180 -15.95 -0.25 -19.06
CA VAL A 180 -16.28 -0.21 -20.49
C VAL A 180 -16.48 -1.63 -20.96
N LEU A 181 -17.61 -1.87 -21.60
CA LEU A 181 -17.96 -3.16 -22.16
C LEU A 181 -17.37 -3.33 -23.57
N ASP A 182 -17.38 -4.55 -24.09
CA ASP A 182 -17.02 -4.86 -25.47
C ASP A 182 -17.85 -4.12 -26.53
N THR A 183 -19.08 -3.74 -26.21
CA THR A 183 -19.91 -2.85 -27.04
C THR A 183 -19.51 -1.39 -27.01
N GLY A 184 -18.50 -1.01 -26.21
CA GLY A 184 -18.12 0.37 -25.93
C GLY A 184 -19.03 1.08 -24.94
N GLN A 185 -20.08 0.43 -24.43
CA GLN A 185 -20.95 1.00 -23.41
C GLN A 185 -20.18 1.22 -22.09
N GLU A 186 -20.43 2.38 -21.47
CA GLU A 186 -19.80 2.75 -20.20
C GLU A 186 -20.79 2.63 -19.04
N LEU A 187 -20.39 1.92 -17.97
CA LEU A 187 -21.14 1.80 -16.73
C LEU A 187 -20.26 2.23 -15.55
N TRP A 188 -20.86 2.39 -14.37
CA TRP A 188 -20.14 2.87 -13.18
C TRP A 188 -20.32 1.91 -12.01
N VAL A 189 -19.21 1.54 -11.38
CA VAL A 189 -19.19 0.78 -10.13
C VAL A 189 -19.28 1.75 -8.96
N MET A 190 -20.28 1.57 -8.11
CA MET A 190 -20.45 2.40 -6.91
C MET A 190 -19.46 1.99 -5.81
N PRO A 191 -18.96 2.94 -4.99
CA PRO A 191 -17.93 2.65 -3.98
C PRO A 191 -18.23 1.48 -3.05
N GLY A 192 -19.47 1.36 -2.56
CA GLY A 192 -19.89 0.27 -1.66
C GLY A 192 -19.95 -1.12 -2.30
N TYR A 193 -19.80 -1.21 -3.63
CA TYR A 193 -19.75 -2.47 -4.37
C TYR A 193 -18.35 -2.78 -4.89
N MET A 194 -17.36 -1.92 -4.62
CA MET A 194 -16.02 -2.06 -5.17
C MET A 194 -15.31 -3.32 -4.66
N GLY A 195 -15.44 -3.62 -3.35
CA GLY A 195 -14.82 -4.79 -2.74
C GLY A 195 -15.34 -6.09 -3.35
N SER A 196 -16.67 -6.26 -3.42
CA SER A 196 -17.28 -7.43 -4.07
C SER A 196 -16.95 -7.47 -5.56
N PHE A 197 -17.00 -6.34 -6.26
CA PHE A 197 -16.65 -6.29 -7.69
C PHE A 197 -15.21 -6.76 -7.96
N CYS A 198 -14.24 -6.33 -7.15
CA CYS A 198 -12.85 -6.78 -7.27
C CYS A 198 -12.71 -8.26 -6.92
N GLN A 199 -13.38 -8.72 -5.87
CA GLN A 199 -13.38 -10.12 -5.45
C GLN A 199 -13.91 -11.05 -6.55
N GLU A 200 -15.03 -10.71 -7.19
CA GLU A 200 -15.65 -11.50 -8.27
C GLU A 200 -14.78 -11.53 -9.55
N LEU A 201 -13.88 -10.56 -9.70
CA LEU A 201 -12.89 -10.49 -10.78
C LEU A 201 -11.50 -11.04 -10.39
N GLY A 202 -11.30 -11.46 -9.13
CA GLY A 202 -10.01 -11.92 -8.63
C GLY A 202 -8.94 -10.82 -8.54
N LEU A 203 -9.34 -9.58 -8.24
CA LEU A 203 -8.45 -8.40 -8.16
C LEU A 203 -8.18 -7.99 -6.70
N ASP A 204 -6.94 -7.58 -6.39
CA ASP A 204 -6.57 -6.99 -5.09
C ASP A 204 -7.17 -5.58 -4.90
N SER A 205 -7.29 -4.83 -5.99
CA SER A 205 -7.76 -3.45 -6.02
C SER A 205 -8.33 -3.13 -7.40
N PRO A 206 -9.26 -2.16 -7.52
CA PRO A 206 -9.76 -1.74 -8.83
C PRO A 206 -8.72 -0.97 -9.67
N SER A 207 -7.53 -0.73 -9.11
CA SER A 207 -6.49 0.11 -9.72
C SER A 207 -5.19 -0.66 -9.94
N GLU A 208 -5.02 -1.80 -9.26
CA GLU A 208 -3.77 -2.54 -9.17
C GLU A 208 -4.11 -4.03 -9.09
N ILE A 209 -3.47 -4.83 -9.96
CA ILE A 209 -3.60 -6.29 -9.94
C ILE A 209 -2.87 -6.88 -8.73
N ASP A 210 -1.73 -6.28 -8.38
CA ASP A 210 -0.88 -6.71 -7.27
C ASP A 210 -0.28 -5.48 -6.57
N LEU A 211 -0.62 -5.33 -5.29
CA LEU A 211 -0.20 -4.20 -4.45
C LEU A 211 1.28 -4.28 -4.02
N SER A 212 1.97 -5.40 -4.28
CA SER A 212 3.40 -5.54 -3.98
C SER A 212 4.31 -4.91 -5.04
N VAL A 213 3.75 -4.52 -6.18
CA VAL A 213 4.48 -3.88 -7.29
C VAL A 213 4.20 -2.37 -7.28
N PRO A 214 5.23 -1.49 -7.23
CA PRO A 214 5.04 -0.04 -7.29
C PRO A 214 4.16 0.39 -8.46
N SER A 215 3.10 1.16 -8.21
CA SER A 215 2.10 1.52 -9.21
C SER A 215 2.68 2.21 -10.45
N ILE A 216 3.76 2.99 -10.28
CA ILE A 216 4.48 3.63 -11.39
C ILE A 216 5.05 2.63 -12.41
N LEU A 217 5.38 1.40 -12.00
CA LEU A 217 5.89 0.38 -12.93
C LEU A 217 4.89 0.10 -14.05
N TYR A 218 3.59 0.21 -13.78
CA TYR A 218 2.56 -0.03 -14.78
C TYR A 218 2.44 1.10 -15.82
N GLU A 219 2.99 2.28 -15.54
CA GLU A 219 3.16 3.34 -16.54
C GLU A 219 4.36 3.09 -17.47
N LEU A 220 5.29 2.21 -17.06
CA LEU A 220 6.50 1.89 -17.82
C LEU A 220 6.27 0.70 -18.75
N ARG A 221 6.21 1.00 -20.05
CA ARG A 221 5.95 0.01 -21.13
C ARG A 221 7.19 -0.28 -21.96
N GLU A 222 7.30 -1.50 -22.45
CA GLU A 222 8.32 -1.93 -23.41
C GLU A 222 7.83 -1.73 -24.85
N TYR A 223 8.62 -1.02 -25.65
CA TYR A 223 8.32 -0.75 -27.06
C TYR A 223 9.18 -1.61 -27.97
N SER A 224 8.56 -2.12 -29.04
CA SER A 224 9.21 -2.97 -30.05
C SER A 224 10.15 -2.23 -31.00
N TYR A 225 10.09 -0.91 -30.98
CA TYR A 225 10.88 -0.03 -31.78
C TYR A 225 11.70 0.87 -30.87
N ASP A 226 12.77 1.43 -31.39
CA ASP A 226 13.59 2.39 -30.67
C ASP A 226 12.83 3.73 -30.54
N LEU A 227 12.46 4.12 -29.32
CA LEU A 227 11.74 5.38 -29.07
C LEU A 227 12.55 6.61 -29.50
N ALA A 228 13.88 6.54 -29.36
CA ALA A 228 14.79 7.61 -29.73
C ALA A 228 14.88 7.83 -31.24
N THR A 229 14.65 6.82 -32.07
CA THR A 229 14.68 6.93 -33.54
C THR A 229 13.30 6.85 -34.19
N ALA A 230 12.23 6.56 -33.44
CA ALA A 230 10.86 6.46 -33.94
C ALA A 230 10.37 7.74 -34.64
N GLU A 231 9.50 7.56 -35.63
CA GLU A 231 8.79 8.66 -36.29
C GLU A 231 7.85 9.40 -35.32
N ALA A 232 7.73 10.71 -35.49
CA ALA A 232 6.98 11.58 -34.58
C ALA A 232 5.51 11.19 -34.43
N ASP A 233 4.85 10.83 -35.54
CA ASP A 233 3.43 10.47 -35.55
C ASP A 233 3.16 9.19 -34.74
N ARG A 234 4.11 8.24 -34.78
CA ARG A 234 4.02 7.02 -33.98
C ARG A 234 4.15 7.33 -32.49
N LEU A 235 5.08 8.20 -32.12
CA LEU A 235 5.25 8.63 -30.73
C LEU A 235 4.03 9.41 -30.22
N ARG A 236 3.41 10.27 -31.05
CA ARG A 236 2.18 10.99 -30.69
C ARG A 236 0.98 10.05 -30.51
N ALA A 237 0.94 8.93 -31.24
CA ALA A 237 -0.09 7.92 -31.09
C ALA A 237 0.06 7.12 -29.78
N ASP A 238 1.30 6.78 -29.40
CA ASP A 238 1.57 5.88 -28.27
C ASP A 238 1.68 6.58 -26.90
N PHE A 239 1.86 7.90 -26.88
CA PHE A 239 2.09 8.66 -25.64
C PHE A 239 1.13 9.84 -25.49
N ALA A 240 0.55 9.99 -24.30
CA ALA A 240 -0.38 11.09 -23.98
C ALA A 240 0.29 12.48 -23.91
N GLY A 241 1.63 12.54 -23.88
CA GLY A 241 2.39 13.79 -23.86
C GLY A 241 3.85 13.59 -23.48
N GLY A 242 4.59 14.70 -23.42
CA GLY A 242 6.05 14.67 -23.26
C GLY A 242 6.56 14.01 -21.98
N ARG A 243 5.82 14.09 -20.86
CA ARG A 243 6.20 13.39 -19.62
C ARG A 243 6.13 11.88 -19.77
N ALA A 244 5.08 11.36 -20.41
CA ALA A 244 4.92 9.92 -20.64
C ALA A 244 6.00 9.39 -21.59
N LEU A 245 6.33 10.15 -22.65
CA LEU A 245 7.42 9.80 -23.55
C LEU A 245 8.79 9.84 -22.85
N ALA A 246 9.03 10.83 -21.98
CA ALA A 246 10.26 10.87 -21.18
C ALA A 246 10.39 9.66 -20.24
N LEU A 247 9.29 9.23 -19.58
CA LEU A 247 9.26 8.00 -18.79
C LEU A 247 9.61 6.77 -19.63
N GLY A 248 9.00 6.64 -20.81
CA GLY A 248 9.28 5.54 -21.74
C GLY A 248 10.73 5.52 -22.21
N LEU A 249 11.33 6.67 -22.54
CA LEU A 249 12.73 6.77 -22.96
C LEU A 249 13.70 6.41 -21.84
N ILE A 250 13.43 6.86 -20.61
CA ILE A 250 14.24 6.50 -19.44
C ILE A 250 14.18 4.99 -19.23
N TRP A 251 12.97 4.41 -19.26
CA TRP A 251 12.78 2.98 -19.10
C TRP A 251 13.46 2.15 -20.20
N GLU A 252 13.29 2.55 -21.46
CA GLU A 252 13.96 1.89 -22.60
C GLU A 252 15.48 1.96 -22.47
N THR A 253 16.02 3.07 -21.94
CA THR A 253 17.46 3.22 -21.66
C THR A 253 17.95 2.18 -20.65
N VAL A 254 17.19 1.93 -19.58
CA VAL A 254 17.48 0.90 -18.58
C VAL A 254 17.48 -0.49 -19.21
N LEU A 255 16.44 -0.80 -19.99
CA LEU A 255 16.26 -2.14 -20.55
C LEU A 255 17.26 -2.48 -21.64
N ARG A 256 17.60 -1.51 -22.50
CA ARG A 256 18.48 -1.74 -23.66
C ARG A 256 19.95 -1.44 -23.40
N GLY A 257 20.28 -0.75 -22.31
CA GLY A 257 21.65 -0.34 -22.00
C GLY A 257 22.26 0.50 -23.12
N ARG A 258 21.68 1.68 -23.39
CA ARG A 258 22.11 2.57 -24.48
C ARG A 258 23.54 3.09 -24.25
N ALA A 259 24.45 2.74 -25.14
CA ALA A 259 25.86 3.13 -25.04
C ALA A 259 26.08 4.64 -25.16
N GLU A 260 25.18 5.35 -25.83
CA GLU A 260 25.19 6.80 -25.99
C GLU A 260 24.77 7.56 -24.72
N VAL A 261 24.09 6.89 -23.78
CA VAL A 261 23.71 7.47 -22.49
C VAL A 261 24.80 7.15 -21.47
N THR A 262 25.69 8.10 -21.27
CA THR A 262 26.83 7.94 -20.35
C THR A 262 26.74 8.86 -19.14
N ASP A 263 25.86 9.85 -19.18
CA ASP A 263 25.62 10.86 -18.16
C ASP A 263 24.21 11.49 -18.30
N LEU A 264 23.93 12.52 -17.49
CA LEU A 264 22.62 13.18 -17.50
C LEU A 264 22.39 14.07 -18.72
N ASP A 265 23.43 14.74 -19.21
CA ASP A 265 23.30 15.65 -20.35
C ASP A 265 23.06 14.87 -21.66
N SER A 266 23.68 13.70 -21.81
CA SER A 266 23.38 12.76 -22.91
C SER A 266 21.95 12.25 -22.84
N LEU A 267 21.43 11.90 -21.65
CA LEU A 267 20.02 11.55 -21.48
C LEU A 267 19.08 12.73 -21.74
N PHE A 268 19.40 13.93 -21.26
CA PHE A 268 18.61 15.13 -21.55
C PHE A 268 18.59 15.43 -23.03
N GLY A 269 19.74 15.36 -23.70
CA GLY A 269 19.82 15.54 -25.13
C GLY A 269 19.01 14.48 -25.88
N LEU A 270 18.99 13.23 -25.41
CA LEU A 270 18.15 12.17 -25.95
C LEU A 270 16.66 12.54 -25.81
N VAL A 271 16.21 12.85 -24.60
CA VAL A 271 14.81 13.20 -24.32
C VAL A 271 14.39 14.45 -25.07
N GLU A 272 15.18 15.52 -25.04
CA GLU A 272 14.88 16.78 -25.71
C GLU A 272 14.77 16.61 -27.23
N ARG A 273 15.73 15.92 -27.88
CA ARG A 273 15.66 15.62 -29.31
C ARG A 273 14.45 14.76 -29.67
N THR A 274 14.11 13.79 -28.83
CA THR A 274 12.96 12.93 -29.09
C THR A 274 11.64 13.69 -28.92
N LEU A 275 11.50 14.48 -27.86
CA LEU A 275 10.32 15.30 -27.59
C LEU A 275 10.10 16.38 -28.65
N SER A 276 11.17 17.04 -29.11
CA SER A 276 11.08 18.11 -30.10
C SER A 276 10.53 17.61 -31.43
N ARG A 277 10.77 16.35 -31.80
CA ARG A 277 10.16 15.74 -33.00
C ARG A 277 8.64 15.65 -32.90
N CYS A 278 8.10 15.54 -31.69
CA CYS A 278 6.66 15.47 -31.42
C CYS A 278 6.02 16.84 -31.14
N ASP A 279 6.77 17.94 -31.29
CA ASP A 279 6.38 19.29 -30.83
C ASP A 279 6.08 19.36 -29.32
N TRP A 280 6.71 18.47 -28.55
CA TRP A 280 6.64 18.49 -27.09
C TRP A 280 7.92 19.07 -26.52
N SER A 281 7.81 19.65 -25.33
CA SER A 281 8.96 20.10 -24.56
C SER A 281 8.77 19.70 -23.11
N LEU A 282 9.88 19.34 -22.48
CA LEU A 282 9.95 19.07 -21.06
C LEU A 282 11.23 19.74 -20.57
N ASN A 283 11.13 20.59 -19.56
CA ASN A 283 12.32 21.23 -19.03
C ASN A 283 13.20 20.17 -18.33
N ARG A 284 14.51 20.45 -18.25
CA ARG A 284 15.50 19.55 -17.64
C ARG A 284 15.13 19.19 -16.19
N GLU A 285 14.50 20.11 -15.46
CA GLU A 285 14.04 19.89 -14.08
C GLU A 285 12.95 18.82 -14.00
N ALA A 286 12.01 18.79 -14.94
CA ALA A 286 10.94 17.79 -14.98
C ALA A 286 11.49 16.41 -15.37
N VAL A 287 12.43 16.32 -16.32
CA VAL A 287 13.12 15.05 -16.62
C VAL A 287 13.89 14.56 -15.40
N ARG A 288 14.60 15.47 -14.71
CA ARG A 288 15.30 15.15 -13.45
C ARG A 288 14.33 14.69 -12.36
N SER A 289 13.21 15.39 -12.17
CA SER A 289 12.19 15.00 -11.20
C SER A 289 11.60 13.63 -11.51
N THR A 290 11.45 13.29 -12.79
CA THR A 290 11.04 11.95 -13.22
C THR A 290 12.09 10.89 -12.86
N LEU A 291 13.38 11.15 -13.12
CA LEU A 291 14.46 10.25 -12.72
C LEU A 291 14.52 10.06 -11.21
N ASP A 292 14.44 11.14 -10.44
CA ASP A 292 14.43 11.09 -8.99
C ASP A 292 13.20 10.30 -8.49
N TYR A 293 12.05 10.45 -9.13
CA TYR A 293 10.88 9.66 -8.80
C TYR A 293 11.07 8.16 -9.07
N LEU A 294 11.66 7.77 -10.20
CA LEU A 294 11.87 6.36 -10.55
C LEU A 294 12.98 5.71 -9.70
N ILE A 295 14.09 6.42 -9.49
CA ILE A 295 15.31 5.88 -8.86
C ILE A 295 15.33 6.13 -7.35
N VAL A 296 14.98 7.34 -6.90
CA VAL A 296 15.13 7.74 -5.50
C VAL A 296 13.87 7.43 -4.70
N VAL A 297 12.68 7.68 -5.27
CA VAL A 297 11.41 7.45 -4.57
C VAL A 297 10.95 6.00 -4.67
N ASN A 298 10.99 5.41 -5.88
CA ASN A 298 10.46 4.05 -6.12
C ASN A 298 11.52 2.96 -6.19
N ALA A 299 12.82 3.31 -6.16
CA ALA A 299 13.94 2.36 -6.19
C ALA A 299 13.87 1.31 -7.32
N LEU A 300 13.30 1.67 -8.48
CA LEU A 300 13.03 0.72 -9.56
C LEU A 300 14.31 0.20 -10.24
N PHE A 301 15.30 1.09 -10.36
CA PHE A 301 16.61 0.82 -10.94
C PHE A 301 17.62 1.86 -10.43
N THR A 302 18.89 1.60 -10.68
CA THR A 302 20.03 2.44 -10.34
C THR A 302 20.42 3.32 -11.52
N TYR A 303 21.18 4.39 -11.27
CA TYR A 303 21.70 5.16 -12.40
C TYR A 303 22.73 4.38 -13.22
N ARG A 304 23.43 3.42 -12.61
CA ARG A 304 24.31 2.50 -13.33
C ARG A 304 23.57 1.69 -14.40
N GLN A 305 22.35 1.25 -14.09
CA GLN A 305 21.51 0.55 -15.07
C GLN A 305 21.04 1.45 -16.22
N LEU A 306 21.07 2.78 -16.07
CA LEU A 306 20.89 3.73 -17.18
C LEU A 306 22.13 3.87 -18.09
N GLY A 307 23.21 3.13 -17.83
CA GLY A 307 24.47 3.24 -18.59
C GLY A 307 25.41 4.33 -18.05
N TYR A 308 25.05 4.98 -16.94
CA TYR A 308 25.83 6.10 -16.45
C TYR A 308 27.18 5.59 -15.94
N ARG A 309 28.23 6.11 -16.56
CA ARG A 309 29.60 5.80 -16.17
C ARG A 309 30.03 6.78 -15.11
N ASP A 310 31.00 6.34 -14.34
CA ASP A 310 31.75 7.27 -13.54
C ASP A 310 32.66 8.12 -14.43
N ALA A 311 32.13 9.23 -14.94
CA ALA A 311 32.85 10.09 -15.88
C ALA A 311 33.82 11.08 -15.20
N LEU A 312 33.80 11.20 -13.87
CA LEU A 312 34.52 12.26 -13.13
C LEU A 312 35.23 11.67 -11.91
N LEU A 313 36.19 10.78 -12.17
CA LEU A 313 37.08 10.20 -11.15
C LEU A 313 37.85 11.27 -10.37
N ASP A 314 38.10 12.43 -10.97
CA ASP A 314 38.78 13.57 -10.36
C ASP A 314 37.92 14.28 -9.30
N ARG A 315 36.60 14.07 -9.33
CA ARG A 315 35.64 14.69 -8.41
C ARG A 315 35.35 13.88 -7.16
N ARG A 316 36.05 12.78 -6.98
CA ARG A 316 36.06 12.05 -5.72
C ARG A 316 37.44 11.48 -5.45
N GLY A 317 37.76 11.31 -4.19
CA GLY A 317 39.02 10.70 -3.78
C GLY A 317 38.83 9.98 -2.47
N VAL A 318 39.51 8.84 -2.31
CA VAL A 318 39.64 8.21 -1.00
C VAL A 318 40.90 8.72 -0.33
N GLY A 319 40.74 9.23 0.89
CA GLY A 319 41.82 9.74 1.70
C GLY A 319 42.84 8.66 2.06
N ARG A 320 44.13 8.99 1.95
CA ARG A 320 45.23 8.08 2.33
C ARG A 320 45.36 7.90 3.83
N LEU A 321 44.91 8.88 4.61
CA LEU A 321 44.96 8.87 6.07
C LEU A 321 43.60 8.55 6.67
N ARG A 322 42.53 9.14 6.12
CA ARG A 322 41.15 9.01 6.63
C ARG A 322 40.17 8.81 5.48
N ALA A 323 39.97 7.56 5.09
CA ALA A 323 38.99 7.18 4.08
C ALA A 323 37.54 7.43 4.55
N ASP A 324 37.33 7.42 5.87
CA ASP A 324 36.05 7.55 6.58
C ASP A 324 35.58 9.00 6.80
N VAL A 325 36.34 10.01 6.34
CA VAL A 325 36.00 11.43 6.46
C VAL A 325 35.96 12.04 5.06
N ILE A 326 34.79 12.49 4.62
CA ILE A 326 34.56 13.01 3.27
C ILE A 326 34.33 14.51 3.32
N VAL A 327 35.19 15.27 2.65
CA VAL A 327 34.97 16.71 2.41
C VAL A 327 34.08 16.90 1.17
N LEU A 328 32.98 17.62 1.32
CA LEU A 328 31.99 17.91 0.29
C LEU A 328 32.18 19.33 -0.26
N GLY A 329 32.63 19.46 -1.51
CA GLY A 329 32.81 20.77 -2.16
C GLY A 329 33.45 20.68 -3.54
N GLY A 330 33.85 21.81 -4.13
CA GLY A 330 34.53 21.85 -5.43
C GLY A 330 36.04 21.63 -5.34
N GLU A 331 36.80 22.25 -6.24
CA GLU A 331 38.26 22.05 -6.34
C GLU A 331 39.00 22.51 -5.08
N SER A 332 38.55 23.58 -4.42
CA SER A 332 39.18 24.07 -3.19
C SER A 332 39.06 23.06 -2.04
N ALA A 333 37.91 22.37 -1.95
CA ALA A 333 37.67 21.29 -1.00
C ALA A 333 38.55 20.07 -1.30
N ARG A 334 38.77 19.77 -2.58
CA ARG A 334 39.66 18.71 -3.03
C ARG A 334 41.10 18.98 -2.62
N GLU A 335 41.61 20.18 -2.87
CA GLU A 335 42.95 20.59 -2.47
C GLU A 335 43.13 20.52 -0.95
N ALA A 336 42.14 21.03 -0.21
CA ALA A 336 42.14 20.96 1.25
C ALA A 336 42.13 19.51 1.75
N ALA A 337 41.20 18.67 1.27
CA ALA A 337 41.14 17.26 1.62
C ALA A 337 42.46 16.53 1.31
N GLY A 338 43.09 16.85 0.17
CA GLY A 338 44.38 16.30 -0.24
C GLY A 338 45.51 16.62 0.74
N GLN A 339 45.59 17.85 1.25
CA GLN A 339 46.62 18.25 2.23
C GLN A 339 46.49 17.52 3.57
N PHE A 340 45.28 17.11 3.95
CA PHE A 340 45.00 16.38 5.19
C PHE A 340 44.83 14.86 4.99
N GLY A 341 44.99 14.36 3.75
CA GLY A 341 44.83 12.94 3.44
C GLY A 341 43.41 12.40 3.67
N LEU A 342 42.38 13.24 3.51
CA LEU A 342 40.96 12.90 3.68
C LEU A 342 40.32 12.44 2.37
N SER A 343 39.17 11.77 2.48
CA SER A 343 38.31 11.55 1.32
C SER A 343 37.64 12.86 0.89
N PHE A 344 37.28 12.92 -0.38
CA PHE A 344 36.68 14.09 -1.00
C PHE A 344 35.57 13.66 -1.96
N PHE A 345 34.52 14.47 -2.07
CA PHE A 345 33.46 14.29 -3.05
C PHE A 345 32.85 15.63 -3.46
N ASP A 346 32.73 15.88 -4.76
CA ASP A 346 32.07 17.08 -5.28
C ASP A 346 30.56 16.88 -5.52
N PRO A 347 29.69 17.51 -4.71
CA PRO A 347 28.24 17.38 -4.82
C PRO A 347 27.62 18.31 -5.89
N ALA A 348 28.39 19.21 -6.53
CA ALA A 348 27.87 20.27 -7.40
C ALA A 348 27.11 19.77 -8.63
N LEU A 349 27.27 18.50 -8.99
CA LEU A 349 26.50 17.82 -10.03
C LEU A 349 25.78 16.64 -9.40
N TRP A 350 24.70 16.98 -8.68
CA TRP A 350 23.83 16.07 -7.94
C TRP A 350 23.31 14.93 -8.84
N MET A 351 24.00 13.80 -8.78
CA MET A 351 23.68 12.60 -9.54
C MET A 351 23.94 11.40 -8.65
N GLY A 352 22.89 10.64 -8.30
CA GLY A 352 23.00 9.48 -7.42
C GLY A 352 24.00 8.42 -7.86
N VAL A 353 24.28 8.36 -9.17
CA VAL A 353 25.36 7.57 -9.79
C VAL A 353 26.67 7.68 -9.03
N ARG A 354 27.05 8.90 -8.67
CA ARG A 354 28.39 9.19 -8.15
C ARG A 354 28.52 8.69 -6.73
N TRP A 355 27.43 8.75 -5.97
CA TRP A 355 27.35 8.12 -4.67
C TRP A 355 27.42 6.60 -4.78
N GLU A 356 26.70 5.98 -5.72
CA GLU A 356 26.78 4.53 -5.95
C GLU A 356 28.23 4.06 -6.14
N TYR A 357 28.96 4.66 -7.08
CA TYR A 357 30.36 4.31 -7.31
C TYR A 357 31.29 4.70 -6.15
N PHE A 358 31.07 5.86 -5.50
CA PHE A 358 31.94 6.26 -4.41
C PHE A 358 31.76 5.36 -3.18
N VAL A 359 30.54 4.95 -2.85
CA VAL A 359 30.26 3.99 -1.78
C VAL A 359 30.94 2.65 -2.05
N GLU A 360 30.95 2.15 -3.29
CA GLU A 360 31.72 0.95 -3.64
C GLU A 360 33.23 1.13 -3.40
N VAL A 361 33.81 2.28 -3.78
CA VAL A 361 35.24 2.57 -3.55
C VAL A 361 35.55 2.69 -2.05
N LEU A 362 34.65 3.31 -1.28
CA LEU A 362 34.78 3.41 0.18
C LEU A 362 34.70 2.03 0.85
N ARG A 363 33.75 1.19 0.45
CA ARG A 363 33.64 -0.19 0.94
C ARG A 363 34.85 -1.05 0.58
N ALA A 364 35.37 -0.90 -0.64
CA ALA A 364 36.62 -1.55 -1.05
C ALA A 364 37.82 -1.11 -0.19
N ALA A 365 37.76 0.09 0.39
CA ALA A 365 38.72 0.60 1.37
C ALA A 365 38.38 0.23 2.83
N GLY A 366 37.37 -0.61 3.07
CA GLY A 366 36.96 -1.06 4.41
C GLY A 366 36.16 -0.03 5.20
N VAL A 367 35.46 0.89 4.52
CA VAL A 367 34.67 1.96 5.15
C VAL A 367 33.17 1.64 5.07
N ASP A 368 32.56 1.38 6.22
CA ASP A 368 31.12 1.12 6.37
C ASP A 368 30.35 2.31 6.98
N SER A 369 31.06 3.27 7.57
CA SER A 369 30.50 4.52 8.08
C SER A 369 31.39 5.72 7.74
N VAL A 370 30.78 6.88 7.51
CA VAL A 370 31.48 8.10 7.09
C VAL A 370 31.09 9.32 7.91
N ARG A 371 32.01 10.27 8.05
CA ARG A 371 31.77 11.63 8.56
C ARG A 371 31.79 12.59 7.37
N LEU A 372 30.82 13.49 7.26
CA LEU A 372 30.70 14.40 6.12
C LEU A 372 31.01 15.84 6.54
N LEU A 373 31.93 16.48 5.83
CA LEU A 373 32.39 17.84 6.07
C LEU A 373 31.97 18.75 4.89
N GLY A 374 30.96 19.58 5.08
CA GLY A 374 30.46 20.53 4.09
C GLY A 374 31.36 21.75 3.91
N TRP A 375 32.21 21.74 2.89
CA TRP A 375 33.10 22.84 2.53
C TRP A 375 32.41 23.88 1.64
N GLU A 376 31.73 23.43 0.57
CA GLU A 376 31.05 24.29 -0.41
C GLU A 376 29.65 23.75 -0.76
N ILE A 377 28.96 23.15 0.22
CA ILE A 377 27.64 22.52 0.01
C ILE A 377 26.52 23.33 0.68
N SER A 378 25.40 23.53 -0.03
CA SER A 378 24.19 24.12 0.56
C SER A 378 23.47 23.11 1.45
N THR A 379 22.67 23.60 2.41
CA THR A 379 21.86 22.75 3.31
C THR A 379 20.88 21.85 2.55
N VAL A 380 20.28 22.34 1.46
CA VAL A 380 19.38 21.56 0.59
C VAL A 380 20.11 20.39 -0.08
N ASN A 381 21.39 20.58 -0.42
CA ASN A 381 22.20 19.53 -1.02
C ASN A 381 22.64 18.50 0.02
N ALA A 382 22.81 18.88 1.28
CA ALA A 382 23.19 17.98 2.38
C ALA A 382 22.11 16.91 2.66
N ASP A 383 20.83 17.28 2.78
CA ASP A 383 19.75 16.32 3.08
C ASP A 383 19.61 15.24 2.00
N GLY A 384 19.79 15.61 0.73
CA GLY A 384 19.74 14.62 -0.33
C GLY A 384 20.98 13.75 -0.42
N VAL A 385 22.15 14.22 0.02
CA VAL A 385 23.34 13.37 0.23
C VAL A 385 23.05 12.33 1.31
N LEU A 386 22.47 12.74 2.44
CA LEU A 386 22.10 11.82 3.53
C LEU A 386 21.10 10.75 3.08
N ARG A 387 20.02 11.14 2.39
CA ARG A 387 19.06 10.18 1.82
C ARG A 387 19.71 9.21 0.84
N HIS A 388 20.63 9.69 0.01
CA HIS A 388 21.35 8.84 -0.93
C HIS A 388 22.24 7.82 -0.23
N LEU A 389 23.04 8.25 0.74
CA LEU A 389 23.94 7.36 1.47
C LEU A 389 23.17 6.32 2.29
N SER A 390 22.04 6.71 2.90
CA SER A 390 21.14 5.78 3.59
C SER A 390 20.58 4.71 2.65
N ARG A 391 20.11 5.09 1.45
CA ARG A 391 19.66 4.12 0.42
C ARG A 391 20.76 3.14 0.01
N LEU A 392 21.99 3.63 -0.04
CA LEU A 392 23.16 2.82 -0.38
C LEU A 392 23.68 2.00 0.80
N ASN A 393 23.02 2.03 1.96
CA ASN A 393 23.44 1.38 3.20
C ASN A 393 24.86 1.79 3.64
N LEU A 394 25.18 3.09 3.56
CA LEU A 394 26.39 3.67 4.15
C LEU A 394 25.98 4.55 5.34
N GLU A 395 26.47 4.22 6.53
CA GLU A 395 26.13 4.95 7.75
C GLU A 395 26.82 6.33 7.76
N VAL A 396 26.09 7.39 8.15
CA VAL A 396 26.64 8.75 8.27
C VAL A 396 26.66 9.18 9.74
N ARG A 397 27.86 9.46 10.26
CA ARG A 397 28.08 9.91 11.64
C ARG A 397 27.83 11.41 11.75
N GLY A 398 26.79 11.81 12.47
CA GLY A 398 26.56 13.21 12.86
C GLY A 398 26.04 14.16 11.77
N GLY A 399 25.62 13.65 10.61
CA GLY A 399 25.11 14.47 9.50
C GLY A 399 26.22 15.11 8.64
N VAL A 400 25.95 16.30 8.07
CA VAL A 400 26.94 17.09 7.30
C VAL A 400 27.36 18.30 8.13
N GLU A 401 28.63 18.34 8.54
CA GLU A 401 29.21 19.41 9.36
C GLU A 401 29.76 20.54 8.49
N ALA A 402 29.30 21.77 8.66
CA ALA A 402 29.83 22.91 7.90
C ALA A 402 31.28 23.22 8.29
N VAL A 403 32.14 23.48 7.31
CA VAL A 403 33.55 23.84 7.53
C VAL A 403 33.82 25.22 6.96
N GLU A 404 34.53 26.06 7.70
CA GLU A 404 35.05 27.32 7.16
C GLU A 404 36.02 27.00 6.01
N GLN A 405 35.88 27.69 4.88
CA GLN A 405 36.61 27.40 3.64
C GLN A 405 38.10 27.84 3.70
N THR A 406 38.77 27.50 4.79
CA THR A 406 40.19 27.76 5.06
C THR A 406 40.84 26.48 5.61
N LEU A 407 42.13 26.30 5.38
CA LEU A 407 42.85 25.12 5.87
C LEU A 407 42.86 25.06 7.41
N ASP A 408 42.84 26.21 8.07
CA ASP A 408 42.76 26.30 9.53
C ASP A 408 41.37 25.87 10.01
N GLY A 409 40.29 26.28 9.33
CA GLY A 409 38.94 25.79 9.60
C GLY A 409 38.81 24.27 9.43
N LEU A 410 39.41 23.69 8.39
CA LEU A 410 39.46 22.23 8.24
C LEU A 410 40.22 21.57 9.39
N ARG A 411 41.38 22.15 9.75
CA ARG A 411 42.23 21.62 10.82
C ARG A 411 41.51 21.64 12.17
N GLU A 412 40.77 22.70 12.46
CA GLU A 412 39.97 22.84 13.68
C GLU A 412 38.89 21.75 13.73
N VAL A 413 38.12 21.56 12.65
CA VAL A 413 37.05 20.54 12.60
C VAL A 413 37.59 19.11 12.67
N LEU A 414 38.79 18.85 12.15
CA LEU A 414 39.46 17.54 12.26
C LEU A 414 40.08 17.28 13.64
N ALA A 415 40.60 18.33 14.30
CA ALA A 415 41.16 18.24 15.65
C ALA A 415 40.08 17.97 16.70
N LEU A 416 38.84 18.37 16.39
CA LEU A 416 37.65 17.83 17.02
C LEU A 416 37.48 16.39 16.49
N GLU A 417 38.07 15.41 17.20
CA GLU A 417 37.56 14.03 17.07
C GLU A 417 36.03 14.12 17.18
N PRO A 418 35.27 13.49 16.26
CA PRO A 418 33.83 13.49 16.39
C PRO A 418 33.59 12.95 17.81
N PRO A 419 33.00 13.75 18.71
CA PRO A 419 32.82 13.29 20.06
C PRO A 419 32.09 11.95 19.96
N ALA A 420 32.55 10.89 20.62
CA ALA A 420 31.89 9.59 20.59
C ALA A 420 30.41 9.78 20.95
N ALA A 421 29.55 9.92 19.93
CA ALA A 421 28.25 10.61 20.02
C ALA A 421 28.09 11.44 21.31
N VAL A 422 28.99 12.41 21.56
CA VAL A 422 28.76 13.34 22.68
C VAL A 422 27.90 14.42 22.08
N GLU A 423 26.65 14.42 22.52
CA GLU A 423 25.72 15.52 22.41
C GLU A 423 26.44 16.83 22.79
N VAL A 424 27.03 17.52 21.82
CA VAL A 424 27.37 18.93 21.99
C VAL A 424 26.04 19.64 21.90
N PRO A 425 25.52 20.21 23.00
CA PRO A 425 24.23 20.86 22.98
C PRO A 425 24.34 22.00 21.95
N PRO A 426 23.42 22.12 20.99
CA PRO A 426 23.27 23.38 20.26
C PRO A 426 23.18 24.48 21.30
N ALA A 427 23.68 25.69 21.02
CA ALA A 427 23.46 26.85 21.90
C ALA A 427 22.02 26.76 22.42
N ALA A 428 21.86 26.43 23.72
CA ALA A 428 20.72 25.62 24.20
C ALA A 428 19.49 26.03 23.40
N PRO A 429 19.06 25.24 22.39
CA PRO A 429 18.02 25.68 21.49
C PRO A 429 16.92 26.10 22.42
N GLU A 430 16.55 27.39 22.40
CA GLU A 430 15.50 27.88 23.29
C GLU A 430 14.38 26.85 23.18
N ALA A 431 14.14 26.14 24.29
CA ALA A 431 13.34 24.92 24.26
C ALA A 431 12.08 25.26 23.48
N PRO A 432 11.76 24.52 22.41
CA PRO A 432 10.82 24.99 21.42
C PRO A 432 9.51 25.33 22.13
N LEU A 433 9.18 26.62 22.19
CA LEU A 433 7.99 27.10 22.91
C LEU A 433 6.71 26.41 22.43
N ARG A 434 6.72 25.93 21.18
CA ARG A 434 5.65 25.14 20.59
C ARG A 434 6.14 23.82 20.03
N VAL A 435 5.24 22.85 20.06
CA VAL A 435 5.47 21.50 19.60
C VAL A 435 4.40 21.14 18.56
N ALA A 436 4.84 20.65 17.39
CA ALA A 436 3.92 20.27 16.31
C ALA A 436 3.21 18.97 16.67
N VAL A 437 1.89 18.91 16.56
CA VAL A 437 1.07 17.72 16.80
C VAL A 437 0.15 17.48 15.60
N GLN A 438 -0.11 16.22 15.30
CA GLN A 438 -1.04 15.80 14.27
C GLN A 438 -2.46 15.79 14.82
N THR A 439 -3.38 16.50 14.18
CA THR A 439 -4.81 16.46 14.48
C THR A 439 -5.61 16.01 13.25
N ARG A 440 -6.93 15.88 13.42
CA ARG A 440 -7.87 15.54 12.34
C ARG A 440 -7.83 16.53 11.17
N ASP A 441 -7.53 17.80 11.44
CA ASP A 441 -7.59 18.88 10.45
C ASP A 441 -6.23 19.22 9.82
N GLY A 442 -5.15 18.59 10.28
CA GLY A 442 -3.78 18.83 9.83
C GLY A 442 -2.81 18.90 11.00
N LEU A 443 -1.77 19.72 10.86
CA LEU A 443 -0.82 19.95 11.93
C LEU A 443 -1.29 21.11 12.81
N ARG A 444 -1.21 20.94 14.13
CA ARG A 444 -1.33 22.04 15.11
C ARG A 444 -0.02 22.21 15.85
N PHE A 445 0.21 23.37 16.44
CA PHE A 445 1.44 23.71 17.14
C PHE A 445 1.07 24.15 18.56
N PHE A 446 1.10 23.22 19.51
CA PHE A 446 0.73 23.49 20.89
C PHE A 446 1.86 24.16 21.62
N ARG A 447 1.58 25.20 22.42
CA ARG A 447 2.63 25.72 23.31
C ARG A 447 2.90 24.72 24.42
N LEU A 448 4.17 24.46 24.72
CA LEU A 448 4.55 23.49 25.75
C LEU A 448 3.95 23.84 27.12
N ASP A 449 3.81 25.13 27.43
CA ASP A 449 3.18 25.56 28.68
C ASP A 449 1.66 25.43 28.72
N GLU A 450 1.02 25.29 27.57
CA GLU A 450 -0.42 25.11 27.44
C GLU A 450 -0.81 23.64 27.26
N VAL A 451 0.15 22.72 27.11
CA VAL A 451 -0.12 21.29 27.07
C VAL A 451 -0.40 20.82 28.50
N ALA A 452 -1.66 20.45 28.74
CA ALA A 452 -2.14 19.91 30.01
C ALA A 452 -1.58 18.50 30.26
N ALA A 453 -1.49 17.68 29.23
CA ALA A 453 -1.05 16.31 29.34
C ALA A 453 -0.33 15.78 28.09
N VAL A 454 0.63 14.89 28.33
CA VAL A 454 1.37 14.09 27.35
C VAL A 454 1.28 12.63 27.80
N THR A 455 0.58 11.80 27.03
CA THR A 455 0.26 10.42 27.39
C THR A 455 0.70 9.46 26.28
N PRO A 456 1.41 8.37 26.58
CA PRO A 456 1.72 7.36 25.58
C PRO A 456 0.41 6.72 25.10
N THR A 457 0.26 6.54 23.80
CA THR A 457 -0.92 5.94 23.19
C THR A 457 -0.50 4.97 22.06
N PRO A 458 -1.15 3.81 21.91
CA PRO A 458 -0.83 2.88 20.84
C PRO A 458 -1.03 3.47 19.42
N PRO A 459 -0.38 2.90 18.38
CA PRO A 459 0.79 2.03 18.48
C PRO A 459 2.07 2.89 18.53
N GLY A 460 2.61 3.11 19.73
CA GLY A 460 3.91 3.79 19.89
C GLY A 460 3.92 5.28 19.52
N ARG A 461 2.84 6.00 19.82
CA ARG A 461 2.74 7.45 19.63
C ARG A 461 2.40 8.15 20.96
N TRP A 462 2.35 9.47 20.95
CA TRP A 462 2.07 10.29 22.14
C TRP A 462 0.88 11.20 21.88
N ARG A 463 -0.13 11.07 22.74
CA ARG A 463 -1.31 11.94 22.81
C ARG A 463 -0.94 13.20 23.60
N LEU A 464 -1.16 14.36 23.01
CA LEU A 464 -1.00 15.66 23.64
C LEU A 464 -2.36 16.35 23.73
N VAL A 465 -2.62 16.98 24.87
CA VAL A 465 -3.84 17.75 25.11
C VAL A 465 -3.48 19.15 25.51
N ASP A 466 -3.97 20.15 24.77
CA ASP A 466 -3.81 21.54 25.17
C ASP A 466 -4.87 22.00 26.18
N ARG A 467 -4.68 23.19 26.74
CA ARG A 467 -5.58 23.83 27.68
C ARG A 467 -7.01 24.06 27.16
N SER A 468 -7.20 24.04 25.84
CA SER A 468 -8.52 24.19 25.21
C SER A 468 -9.25 22.84 25.07
N GLY A 469 -8.56 21.73 25.34
CA GLY A 469 -9.04 20.38 25.12
C GLY A 469 -8.74 19.85 23.71
N ALA A 470 -7.98 20.58 22.89
CA ALA A 470 -7.58 20.07 21.59
C ALA A 470 -6.58 18.92 21.76
N VAL A 471 -6.86 17.81 21.08
CA VAL A 471 -6.04 16.60 21.12
C VAL A 471 -5.20 16.51 19.84
N GLY A 472 -3.92 16.18 19.98
CA GLY A 472 -3.04 15.90 18.87
C GLY A 472 -2.04 14.78 19.17
N TYR A 473 -1.40 14.26 18.12
CA TYR A 473 -0.56 13.07 18.18
C TYR A 473 0.82 13.33 17.59
N ARG A 474 1.82 12.61 18.08
CA ARG A 474 3.18 12.65 17.54
C ARG A 474 3.89 11.30 17.78
N PRO A 475 4.85 10.91 16.93
CA PRO A 475 5.54 9.62 17.10
C PRO A 475 6.50 9.62 18.30
N ASP A 476 7.06 10.77 18.66
CA ASP A 476 8.08 10.94 19.69
C ASP A 476 7.53 11.63 20.95
N ARG A 477 8.06 11.31 22.14
CA ARG A 477 7.71 12.06 23.36
C ARG A 477 8.39 13.42 23.29
N PRO A 478 7.66 14.54 23.38
CA PRO A 478 8.31 15.84 23.46
C PRO A 478 8.89 16.04 24.87
N GLU A 479 9.91 16.87 24.97
CA GLU A 479 10.37 17.41 26.25
C GLU A 479 9.58 18.67 26.60
N GLY A 480 9.32 18.90 27.88
CA GLY A 480 8.56 20.06 28.32
C GLY A 480 8.39 20.14 29.83
N PRO A 481 7.77 21.24 30.32
CA PRO A 481 7.59 21.51 31.73
C PRO A 481 6.41 20.71 32.27
N TRP A 482 6.56 19.39 32.34
CA TRP A 482 5.55 18.47 32.84
C TRP A 482 6.11 17.58 33.93
N SER A 483 5.25 17.21 34.87
CA SER A 483 5.58 16.29 35.96
C SER A 483 4.98 14.93 35.67
N ALA A 484 5.71 13.86 36.00
CA ALA A 484 5.20 12.50 35.81
C ALA A 484 3.99 12.24 36.73
N MET A 485 2.96 11.61 36.18
CA MET A 485 1.74 11.17 36.87
C MET A 485 1.31 9.84 36.22
N GLY A 486 1.70 8.73 36.85
CA GLY A 486 1.56 7.39 36.26
C GLY A 486 2.44 7.26 35.01
N ASP A 487 1.85 6.80 33.91
CA ASP A 487 2.52 6.72 32.60
C ASP A 487 2.41 8.04 31.79
N SER A 488 1.76 9.07 32.35
CA SER A 488 1.58 10.37 31.71
C SER A 488 2.54 11.43 32.28
N TRP A 489 2.68 12.52 31.53
CA TRP A 489 3.33 13.75 31.97
C TRP A 489 2.34 14.89 31.90
N VAL A 490 2.11 15.58 33.01
CA VAL A 490 1.00 16.53 33.15
C VAL A 490 1.43 17.87 33.75
N ARG A 491 0.60 18.90 33.52
CA ARG A 491 0.58 20.14 34.30
C ARG A 491 -0.63 20.10 35.23
N SER A 492 -0.42 19.89 36.53
CA SER A 492 -1.51 19.68 37.48
C SER A 492 -2.48 20.87 37.57
N GLU A 493 -2.00 22.09 37.35
CA GLU A 493 -2.83 23.30 37.32
C GLU A 493 -3.79 23.38 36.12
N LEU A 494 -3.57 22.56 35.09
CA LEU A 494 -4.45 22.42 33.92
C LEU A 494 -5.38 21.21 34.01
N LEU A 495 -5.25 20.38 35.07
CA LEU A 495 -6.12 19.24 35.32
C LEU A 495 -7.25 19.60 36.28
N SER A 496 -8.33 18.80 36.26
CA SER A 496 -9.35 18.83 37.31
C SER A 496 -8.81 18.32 38.65
N ALA A 497 -9.52 18.57 39.75
CA ALA A 497 -9.16 18.05 41.07
C ALA A 497 -9.10 16.51 41.12
N GLU A 498 -9.81 15.84 40.22
CA GLU A 498 -9.84 14.39 40.05
C GLU A 498 -8.76 13.86 39.08
N GLY A 499 -7.87 14.72 38.59
CA GLY A 499 -6.79 14.36 37.67
C GLY A 499 -7.25 14.15 36.22
N VAL A 500 -8.28 14.86 35.77
CA VAL A 500 -8.80 14.77 34.40
C VAL A 500 -8.28 15.93 33.55
N ASP A 501 -7.70 15.64 32.37
CA ASP A 501 -7.24 16.66 31.42
C ASP A 501 -8.42 17.37 30.69
N PRO A 502 -8.21 18.54 30.07
CA PRO A 502 -9.25 19.23 29.31
C PRO A 502 -9.82 18.42 28.13
N GLY A 503 -9.10 17.38 27.71
CA GLY A 503 -9.52 16.39 26.71
C GLY A 503 -10.19 15.17 27.35
N GLY A 504 -10.71 15.28 28.58
CA GLY A 504 -11.53 14.27 29.24
C GLY A 504 -10.81 13.01 29.73
N TYR A 505 -9.48 12.91 29.56
CA TYR A 505 -8.74 11.72 29.95
C TYR A 505 -8.32 11.81 31.42
N ARG A 506 -8.60 10.75 32.19
CA ARG A 506 -8.24 10.64 33.61
C ARG A 506 -6.87 10.00 33.75
N HIS A 507 -5.94 10.70 34.39
CA HIS A 507 -4.60 10.19 34.67
C HIS A 507 -4.57 9.45 36.02
N SER A 508 -3.81 8.35 36.07
CA SER A 508 -3.57 7.61 37.31
C SER A 508 -2.39 8.23 38.08
N GLY A 509 -2.49 8.31 39.40
CA GLY A 509 -1.41 8.80 40.26
C GLY A 509 -1.81 9.98 41.15
N VAL A 510 -0.80 10.57 41.81
CA VAL A 510 -0.97 11.74 42.68
C VAL A 510 -0.72 13.00 41.87
N LEU A 511 -1.58 14.00 42.01
CA LEU A 511 -1.41 15.30 41.35
C LEU A 511 -0.09 15.95 41.79
N PRO A 512 0.82 16.26 40.85
CA PRO A 512 2.08 16.92 41.18
C PRO A 512 1.88 18.40 41.56
N GLU A 513 2.91 19.05 42.12
CA GLU A 513 2.86 20.50 42.37
C GLU A 513 2.77 21.30 41.06
N ALA A 514 2.11 22.46 41.12
CA ALA A 514 1.91 23.34 39.98
C ALA A 514 3.25 23.92 39.49
N LEU A 515 3.43 23.97 38.17
CA LEU A 515 4.65 24.45 37.55
C LEU A 515 4.56 25.94 37.19
N PRO A 516 5.68 26.68 37.17
CA PRO A 516 5.68 28.09 36.78
C PRO A 516 5.21 28.27 35.33
N THR A 517 4.55 29.40 35.06
CA THR A 517 4.16 29.79 33.70
C THR A 517 5.39 30.26 32.91
N LEU A 518 5.50 29.87 31.64
CA LEU A 518 6.57 30.36 30.79
C LEU A 518 6.35 31.84 30.42
N ALA A 519 7.43 32.53 30.09
CA ALA A 519 7.36 33.92 29.64
C ALA A 519 6.44 34.05 28.39
N PRO A 520 5.76 35.20 28.24
CA PRO A 520 4.95 35.47 27.06
C PRO A 520 5.80 35.37 25.78
N ALA A 521 5.19 34.88 24.70
CA ALA A 521 5.86 34.84 23.40
C ALA A 521 6.20 36.25 22.93
N ASP A 522 7.16 36.34 22.00
CA ASP A 522 7.51 37.58 21.31
C ASP A 522 6.26 38.29 20.76
N SER A 523 6.26 39.62 20.68
CA SER A 523 5.14 40.35 20.06
C SER A 523 5.10 40.25 18.53
N VAL A 524 6.18 39.87 17.87
CA VAL A 524 6.30 39.80 16.39
C VAL A 524 5.71 38.49 15.86
N VAL A 525 4.71 38.58 15.00
CA VAL A 525 3.98 37.44 14.42
C VAL A 525 4.54 37.06 13.04
N LEU A 526 4.77 38.04 12.17
CA LEU A 526 5.32 37.81 10.84
C LEU A 526 6.21 38.98 10.41
N LEU A 527 7.09 38.71 9.44
CA LEU A 527 7.91 39.68 8.75
C LEU A 527 7.64 39.52 7.25
N GLU A 528 7.25 40.60 6.57
CA GLU A 528 6.95 40.54 5.14
C GLU A 528 7.55 41.70 4.36
N ARG A 529 7.83 41.44 3.07
CA ARG A 529 8.24 42.46 2.12
C ARG A 529 7.01 43.11 1.50
N ARG A 530 6.85 44.41 1.71
CA ARG A 530 5.86 45.24 1.02
C ARG A 530 6.56 46.33 0.23
N LYS A 531 6.41 46.28 -1.10
CA LYS A 531 7.14 47.17 -2.04
C LYS A 531 8.66 47.05 -1.81
N ASN A 532 9.32 48.13 -1.36
CA ASN A 532 10.77 48.19 -1.17
C ASN A 532 11.21 48.13 0.31
N GLN A 533 10.31 47.79 1.24
CA GLN A 533 10.62 47.73 2.67
C GLN A 533 10.15 46.43 3.30
N ALA A 534 10.87 45.97 4.33
CA ALA A 534 10.42 44.89 5.19
C ALA A 534 9.62 45.47 6.37
N VAL A 535 8.52 44.83 6.71
CA VAL A 535 7.54 45.27 7.71
C VAL A 535 7.36 44.17 8.76
N TRP A 536 7.55 44.51 10.02
CA TRP A 536 7.15 43.70 11.17
C TRP A 536 5.65 43.82 11.37
N VAL A 537 4.94 42.70 11.48
CA VAL A 537 3.55 42.70 11.96
C VAL A 537 3.53 42.11 13.36
N HIS A 538 3.04 42.89 14.30
CA HIS A 538 2.92 42.52 15.70
C HIS A 538 1.55 41.86 15.98
N LEU A 539 1.45 41.18 17.11
CA LEU A 539 0.24 40.45 17.56
C LEU A 539 -0.99 41.36 17.72
N ASP A 540 -0.77 42.64 18.07
CA ASP A 540 -1.80 43.68 18.15
C ASP A 540 -2.24 44.23 16.77
N GLY A 541 -1.70 43.68 15.68
CA GLY A 541 -1.93 44.14 14.32
C GLY A 541 -1.11 45.37 13.93
N ARG A 542 -0.28 45.90 14.82
CA ARG A 542 0.59 47.04 14.51
C ARG A 542 1.65 46.63 13.49
N GLU A 543 1.77 47.44 12.46
CA GLU A 543 2.78 47.27 11.42
C GLU A 543 3.93 48.28 11.62
N VAL A 544 5.17 47.79 11.68
CA VAL A 544 6.35 48.62 11.91
C VAL A 544 7.37 48.36 10.80
N ALA A 545 7.73 49.40 10.06
CA ALA A 545 8.79 49.30 9.07
C ALA A 545 10.13 49.00 9.76
N THR A 546 10.84 47.99 9.28
CA THR A 546 12.10 47.51 9.88
C THR A 546 13.28 48.48 9.68
N GLY A 547 13.17 49.41 8.73
CA GLY A 547 14.27 50.29 8.31
C GLY A 547 15.42 49.57 7.59
N CYS A 548 15.29 48.27 7.26
CA CYS A 548 16.31 47.51 6.56
C CYS A 548 15.73 46.49 5.56
N SER A 549 16.61 45.76 4.86
CA SER A 549 16.22 44.69 3.95
C SER A 549 15.61 43.50 4.70
N LEU A 550 14.71 42.76 4.05
CA LEU A 550 14.06 41.56 4.61
C LEU A 550 15.04 40.56 5.25
N GLU A 551 16.16 40.26 4.59
CA GLU A 551 17.16 39.31 5.09
C GLU A 551 17.86 39.80 6.35
N LYS A 552 18.16 41.10 6.42
CA LYS A 552 18.76 41.74 7.59
C LYS A 552 17.78 41.80 8.77
N ALA A 553 16.50 42.09 8.50
CA ALA A 553 15.44 42.05 9.50
C ALA A 553 15.25 40.63 10.05
N ARG A 554 15.24 39.61 9.19
CA ARG A 554 15.14 38.20 9.58
C ARG A 554 16.25 37.78 10.55
N LEU A 555 17.49 38.22 10.30
CA LEU A 555 18.63 37.92 11.18
C LEU A 555 18.49 38.49 12.61
N GLN A 556 17.60 39.47 12.81
CA GLN A 556 17.32 40.04 14.14
C GLN A 556 16.37 39.18 14.97
N HIS A 557 15.77 38.13 14.38
CA HIS A 557 14.73 37.32 15.01
C HIS A 557 14.92 35.83 14.72
N GLY A 558 15.50 35.10 15.67
CA GLY A 558 15.85 33.69 15.51
C GLY A 558 14.67 32.73 15.34
N ALA A 559 13.45 33.16 15.69
CA ALA A 559 12.24 32.34 15.59
C ALA A 559 11.51 32.47 14.24
N LEU A 560 11.95 33.36 13.35
CA LEU A 560 11.37 33.50 12.02
C LEU A 560 11.75 32.36 11.08
N VAL A 561 10.74 31.69 10.53
CA VAL A 561 10.86 30.68 9.48
C VAL A 561 10.28 31.20 8.17
N ARG A 562 10.92 30.86 7.05
CA ARG A 562 10.57 31.32 5.72
C ARG A 562 9.39 30.52 5.17
N VAL A 563 8.35 31.22 4.72
CA VAL A 563 7.17 30.62 4.07
C VAL A 563 7.21 30.84 2.56
N THR A 564 7.60 32.03 2.11
CA THR A 564 7.72 32.38 0.69
C THR A 564 9.00 33.19 0.46
N SER A 565 9.21 33.72 -0.75
CA SER A 565 10.27 34.70 -1.02
C SER A 565 10.14 36.00 -0.23
N ASP A 566 8.92 36.32 0.21
CA ASP A 566 8.58 37.64 0.72
C ASP A 566 7.94 37.60 2.10
N VAL A 567 7.73 36.42 2.68
CA VAL A 567 7.07 36.23 3.97
C VAL A 567 7.84 35.26 4.85
N TYR A 568 8.15 35.72 6.06
CA TYR A 568 8.65 34.94 7.18
C TYR A 568 7.60 34.95 8.29
N VAL A 569 7.38 33.82 8.95
CA VAL A 569 6.45 33.69 10.08
C VAL A 569 7.23 33.33 11.32
N ASN A 570 6.84 33.89 12.46
CA ASN A 570 7.43 33.50 13.73
C ASN A 570 6.86 32.14 14.14
N ARG A 571 7.72 31.12 14.25
CA ARG A 571 7.29 29.77 14.64
C ARG A 571 6.64 29.70 16.03
N GLN A 572 6.90 30.68 16.90
CA GLN A 572 6.24 30.82 18.21
C GLN A 572 4.79 31.31 18.10
N HIS A 573 4.37 31.79 16.93
CA HIS A 573 2.99 32.23 16.65
C HIS A 573 2.25 31.33 15.67
N LEU A 574 2.92 30.32 15.11
CA LEU A 574 2.27 29.32 14.27
C LEU A 574 1.33 28.48 15.13
N LEU A 575 0.04 28.45 14.77
CA LEU A 575 -1.02 27.71 15.47
C LEU A 575 -1.37 26.42 14.75
N ALA A 576 -1.52 26.47 13.43
CA ALA A 576 -1.91 25.32 12.62
C ALA A 576 -1.40 25.40 11.18
N ILE A 577 -1.27 24.25 10.53
CA ILE A 577 -1.12 24.06 9.10
C ILE A 577 -2.20 23.08 8.66
N GLY A 578 -3.25 23.59 8.03
CA GLY A 578 -4.39 22.81 7.57
C GLY A 578 -4.23 22.28 6.13
N LYS A 579 -5.34 21.75 5.60
CA LYS A 579 -5.42 21.27 4.21
C LYS A 579 -4.97 22.36 3.22
N ARG A 580 -4.25 21.96 2.17
CA ARG A 580 -3.63 22.88 1.18
C ARG A 580 -2.62 23.85 1.79
N TYR A 581 -2.03 23.49 2.93
CA TYR A 581 -1.01 24.26 3.65
C TYR A 581 -1.47 25.65 4.09
N GLN A 582 -2.77 25.83 4.37
CA GLN A 582 -3.25 27.08 4.98
C GLN A 582 -2.68 27.19 6.40
N MET A 583 -2.03 28.30 6.71
CA MET A 583 -1.42 28.49 8.03
C MET A 583 -2.25 29.44 8.88
N GLU A 584 -2.42 29.07 10.13
CA GLU A 584 -3.08 29.89 11.14
C GLU A 584 -2.03 30.43 12.10
N LEU A 585 -2.01 31.75 12.32
CA LEU A 585 -1.11 32.40 13.26
C LEU A 585 -1.86 33.09 14.42
N SER A 586 -1.08 33.43 15.45
CA SER A 586 -1.34 34.42 16.51
C SER A 586 -2.34 35.53 16.14
N GLY A 587 -2.04 36.20 15.03
CA GLY A 587 -2.73 37.39 14.53
C GLY A 587 -3.64 37.17 13.31
N GLY A 588 -3.99 35.93 12.97
CA GLY A 588 -4.91 35.60 11.87
C GLY A 588 -4.36 34.62 10.83
N LEU A 589 -5.12 34.43 9.75
CA LEU A 589 -4.83 33.44 8.70
C LEU A 589 -3.85 33.96 7.65
N ILE A 590 -2.82 33.17 7.30
CA ILE A 590 -1.90 33.44 6.18
C ILE A 590 -2.07 32.37 5.09
N ARG A 591 -1.94 32.79 3.82
CA ARG A 591 -2.05 31.90 2.66
C ARG A 591 -0.84 30.96 2.51
N SER A 592 -1.13 29.84 1.85
CA SER A 592 -0.28 28.68 1.55
C SER A 592 1.15 29.02 1.04
N PRO A 593 2.17 28.20 1.34
CA PRO A 593 3.47 28.26 0.66
C PRO A 593 3.23 28.24 -0.84
N GLY A 594 3.78 29.22 -1.56
CA GLY A 594 3.44 29.45 -2.98
C GLY A 594 3.79 28.28 -3.92
N ASN A 595 4.56 27.28 -3.46
CA ASN A 595 4.90 26.07 -4.21
C ASN A 595 5.43 24.94 -3.28
N ALA A 596 5.65 23.76 -3.86
CA ALA A 596 6.14 22.56 -3.15
C ALA A 596 7.59 22.69 -2.62
N HIS A 597 8.41 23.57 -3.19
CA HIS A 597 9.76 23.84 -2.68
C HIS A 597 9.69 24.58 -1.35
N HIS A 598 8.88 25.64 -1.27
CA HIS A 598 8.63 26.38 -0.04
C HIS A 598 8.00 25.51 1.06
N ALA A 599 7.10 24.60 0.69
CA ALA A 599 6.53 23.65 1.66
C ALA A 599 7.58 22.72 2.28
N ARG A 600 8.51 22.20 1.46
CA ARG A 600 9.62 21.36 1.93
C ARG A 600 10.60 22.13 2.82
N GLU A 601 10.94 23.35 2.41
CA GLU A 601 11.83 24.20 3.18
C GLU A 601 11.22 24.62 4.52
N LEU A 602 9.92 24.96 4.52
CA LEU A 602 9.19 25.25 5.75
C LEU A 602 9.13 24.01 6.67
N ALA A 603 8.87 22.82 6.14
CA ALA A 603 8.91 21.58 6.93
C ALA A 603 10.28 21.39 7.60
N ARG A 604 11.36 21.54 6.82
CA ARG A 604 12.74 21.45 7.31
C ARG A 604 13.03 22.47 8.42
N GLN A 605 12.61 23.73 8.24
CA GLN A 605 12.81 24.79 9.24
C GLN A 605 11.98 24.60 10.51
N LEU A 606 10.87 23.86 10.41
CA LEU A 606 10.05 23.44 11.55
C LEU A 606 10.50 22.11 12.17
N GLY A 607 11.54 21.46 11.63
CA GLY A 607 12.01 20.14 12.09
C GLY A 607 11.03 19.00 11.75
N LEU A 608 10.26 19.15 10.68
CA LEU A 608 9.25 18.19 10.25
C LEU A 608 9.67 17.45 8.98
N ALA A 609 9.30 16.17 8.86
CA ALA A 609 9.51 15.40 7.64
C ALA A 609 8.70 15.98 6.46
N ASN A 610 7.49 16.47 6.73
CA ASN A 610 6.61 17.14 5.78
C ASN A 610 5.58 18.02 6.53
N LEU A 611 4.72 18.75 5.79
CA LEU A 611 3.71 19.66 6.37
C LEU A 611 2.30 19.06 6.47
N TRP A 612 2.13 17.76 6.25
CA TRP A 612 0.82 17.11 6.19
C TRP A 612 0.64 15.98 7.21
N SER A 613 1.71 15.27 7.57
CA SER A 613 1.74 14.24 8.61
C SER A 613 3.02 14.28 9.46
N LEU A 614 2.86 14.10 10.77
CA LEU A 614 3.97 13.76 11.66
C LEU A 614 4.22 12.26 11.75
N ASP A 615 3.20 11.45 11.47
CA ASP A 615 3.25 10.01 11.61
C ASP A 615 3.64 9.36 10.28
N ALA A 616 4.55 8.38 10.32
CA ALA A 616 4.85 7.53 9.17
C ALA A 616 3.65 6.62 8.83
N ARG A 617 2.75 6.41 9.80
CA ARG A 617 1.56 5.56 9.68
C ARG A 617 0.35 6.36 9.19
N GLU A 618 0.32 6.65 7.90
CA GLU A 618 -0.77 7.41 7.29
C GLU A 618 -2.15 6.79 7.51
N GLU A 619 -2.25 5.47 7.71
CA GLU A 619 -3.49 4.76 7.98
C GLU A 619 -4.22 5.26 9.23
N LEU A 620 -3.49 5.67 10.28
CA LEU A 620 -4.10 6.20 11.51
C LEU A 620 -4.87 7.49 11.22
N PHE A 621 -4.34 8.32 10.34
CA PHE A 621 -4.98 9.53 9.87
C PHE A 621 -6.14 9.21 8.90
N HIS A 622 -5.91 8.34 7.92
CA HIS A 622 -6.89 8.03 6.87
C HIS A 622 -8.17 7.39 7.40
N TYR A 623 -8.06 6.51 8.41
CA TYR A 623 -9.21 5.85 9.04
C TYR A 623 -9.72 6.60 10.27
N ASN A 624 -9.21 7.80 10.56
CA ASN A 624 -9.71 8.63 11.65
C ASN A 624 -9.57 7.94 13.03
N PHE A 625 -8.44 7.28 13.26
CA PHE A 625 -8.09 6.60 14.51
C PHE A 625 -7.57 7.60 15.55
N TRP A 626 -8.52 8.33 16.14
CA TRP A 626 -8.31 9.36 17.16
C TRP A 626 -8.97 8.97 18.48
N ASP A 627 -8.44 9.50 19.58
CA ASP A 627 -9.04 9.37 20.90
C ASP A 627 -10.05 10.50 21.10
N TYR A 628 -11.17 10.16 21.73
CA TYR A 628 -12.26 11.07 21.99
C TYR A 628 -12.39 11.30 23.50
N PRO A 629 -12.72 12.54 23.94
CA PRO A 629 -12.81 12.90 25.37
C PRO A 629 -14.05 12.32 26.06
N TYR A 630 -14.84 11.54 25.35
CA TYR A 630 -16.09 10.95 25.81
C TYR A 630 -16.23 9.54 25.25
N GLU A 631 -17.12 8.78 25.88
CA GLU A 631 -17.46 7.46 25.41
C GLU A 631 -18.37 7.53 24.16
N ILE A 632 -17.84 7.15 22.99
CA ILE A 632 -18.51 7.38 21.70
C ILE A 632 -19.88 6.66 21.66
N LEU A 633 -19.98 5.42 22.14
CA LEU A 633 -21.24 4.68 22.05
C LEU A 633 -22.34 5.23 22.96
N THR A 634 -21.98 6.00 23.99
CA THR A 634 -22.95 6.65 24.90
C THR A 634 -23.12 8.15 24.62
N ALA A 635 -22.32 8.72 23.72
CA ALA A 635 -22.37 10.13 23.39
C ALA A 635 -23.75 10.55 22.82
N PRO A 636 -24.20 11.80 23.12
CA PRO A 636 -25.43 12.33 22.59
C PRO A 636 -25.46 12.39 21.05
N THR A 637 -26.65 12.29 20.46
CA THR A 637 -26.83 12.19 19.01
C THR A 637 -26.25 13.38 18.25
N GLU A 638 -26.42 14.58 18.81
CA GLU A 638 -25.92 15.85 18.29
C GLU A 638 -24.39 15.90 18.26
N VAL A 639 -23.72 15.35 19.29
CA VAL A 639 -22.26 15.22 19.32
C VAL A 639 -21.81 14.26 18.22
N LEU A 640 -22.44 13.09 18.13
CA LEU A 640 -22.10 12.10 17.11
C LEU A 640 -22.29 12.62 15.68
N ARG A 641 -23.36 13.39 15.41
CA ARG A 641 -23.61 13.99 14.09
C ARG A 641 -22.66 15.13 13.75
N ALA A 642 -22.23 15.90 14.75
CA ALA A 642 -21.25 16.96 14.55
C ALA A 642 -19.87 16.37 14.23
N GLU A 643 -19.52 15.27 14.89
CA GLU A 643 -18.18 14.68 14.81
C GLU A 643 -18.02 13.71 13.65
N PHE A 644 -19.02 12.89 13.35
CA PHE A 644 -18.93 11.85 12.33
C PHE A 644 -19.82 12.23 11.15
N GLY A 645 -19.21 12.42 9.98
CA GLY A 645 -19.93 12.75 8.76
C GLY A 645 -20.41 11.48 8.02
N ARG A 646 -19.76 10.34 8.26
CA ARG A 646 -20.07 9.05 7.61
C ARG A 646 -20.10 7.89 8.61
N ALA A 647 -20.86 6.84 8.28
CA ALA A 647 -20.97 5.63 9.09
C ALA A 647 -19.61 4.99 9.43
N MET A 648 -18.74 4.86 8.43
CA MET A 648 -17.42 4.26 8.64
C MET A 648 -16.47 5.15 9.46
N GLU A 649 -16.68 6.46 9.54
CA GLU A 649 -15.89 7.32 10.45
C GLU A 649 -16.24 7.01 11.91
N LEU A 650 -17.54 6.84 12.20
CA LEU A 650 -18.02 6.41 13.52
C LEU A 650 -17.54 4.99 13.86
N VAL A 651 -17.70 4.03 12.93
CA VAL A 651 -17.23 2.65 13.14
C VAL A 651 -15.73 2.61 13.42
N SER A 652 -14.92 3.32 12.64
CA SER A 652 -13.47 3.37 12.81
C SER A 652 -13.07 3.97 14.16
N ALA A 653 -13.73 5.06 14.56
CA ALA A 653 -13.48 5.71 15.84
C ALA A 653 -13.84 4.81 17.03
N VAL A 654 -14.95 4.08 16.97
CA VAL A 654 -15.33 3.14 18.04
C VAL A 654 -14.38 1.94 18.10
N ILE A 655 -13.96 1.38 16.96
CA ILE A 655 -12.94 0.32 16.92
C ILE A 655 -11.68 0.82 17.62
N TRP A 656 -11.20 2.00 17.24
CA TRP A 656 -9.99 2.57 17.82
C TRP A 656 -10.11 2.83 19.32
N GLN A 657 -11.20 3.47 19.77
CA GLN A 657 -11.47 3.71 21.19
C GLN A 657 -11.54 2.40 21.98
N SER A 658 -12.17 1.36 21.43
CA SER A 658 -12.27 0.05 22.08
C SER A 658 -10.91 -0.62 22.27
N PHE A 659 -10.04 -0.54 21.26
CA PHE A 659 -8.67 -1.02 21.35
C PHE A 659 -7.88 -0.24 22.40
N CYS A 660 -7.91 1.10 22.36
CA CYS A 660 -7.22 1.95 23.34
C CYS A 660 -7.67 1.67 24.77
N TYR A 661 -8.97 1.43 25.00
CA TYR A 661 -9.47 1.07 26.31
C TYR A 661 -8.89 -0.24 26.81
N ARG A 662 -8.86 -1.27 25.96
CA ARG A 662 -8.34 -2.59 26.34
C ARG A 662 -6.85 -2.56 26.63
N GLU A 663 -6.08 -1.81 25.83
CA GLU A 663 -4.66 -1.56 26.12
C GLU A 663 -4.44 -0.82 27.45
N ALA A 664 -5.37 0.06 27.83
CA ALA A 664 -5.38 0.73 29.13
C ALA A 664 -5.95 -0.14 30.28
N GLY A 665 -6.25 -1.42 30.03
CA GLY A 665 -6.82 -2.34 31.02
C GLY A 665 -8.31 -2.13 31.31
N MET A 666 -9.00 -1.31 30.50
CA MET A 666 -10.45 -1.13 30.54
C MET A 666 -11.10 -2.11 29.57
N ASP A 667 -12.01 -2.95 30.04
CA ASP A 667 -12.80 -3.84 29.18
C ASP A 667 -14.21 -3.29 29.00
N PRO A 668 -14.46 -2.49 27.95
CA PRO A 668 -15.81 -2.11 27.63
C PRO A 668 -16.58 -3.37 27.19
N ASP A 669 -17.72 -3.64 27.83
CA ASP A 669 -18.63 -4.73 27.48
C ASP A 669 -19.34 -4.45 26.14
N TYR A 670 -18.56 -4.36 25.07
CA TYR A 670 -19.02 -4.22 23.70
C TYR A 670 -19.19 -5.57 23.03
N GLY A 671 -19.01 -6.67 23.75
CA GLY A 671 -19.06 -8.02 23.20
C GLY A 671 -17.70 -8.47 22.68
N ASP A 672 -17.44 -9.74 22.91
CA ASP A 672 -16.19 -10.45 22.65
C ASP A 672 -16.21 -11.23 21.33
N SER A 673 -17.17 -10.97 20.45
CA SER A 673 -17.24 -11.59 19.12
C SER A 673 -17.46 -10.52 18.07
N PHE A 674 -17.06 -10.77 16.82
CA PHE A 674 -17.32 -9.87 15.69
C PHE A 674 -18.78 -9.40 15.63
N ARG A 675 -19.72 -10.33 15.79
CA ARG A 675 -21.15 -10.04 15.74
C ARG A 675 -21.61 -9.29 16.98
N GLY A 676 -21.14 -9.68 18.17
CA GLY A 676 -21.43 -9.00 19.42
C GLY A 676 -20.96 -7.55 19.40
N PHE A 677 -19.71 -7.32 19.00
CA PHE A 677 -19.12 -6.00 18.82
C PHE A 677 -19.92 -5.13 17.87
N PHE A 678 -20.21 -5.63 16.67
CA PHE A 678 -21.01 -4.87 15.72
C PHE A 678 -22.43 -4.56 16.23
N TYR A 679 -23.00 -5.43 17.07
CA TYR A 679 -24.33 -5.20 17.65
C TYR A 679 -24.30 -4.08 18.69
N SER A 680 -23.20 -3.94 19.43
CA SER A 680 -22.98 -2.83 20.35
C SER A 680 -22.85 -1.47 19.63
N LEU A 681 -22.41 -1.46 18.37
CA LEU A 681 -22.36 -0.26 17.53
C LEU A 681 -23.74 0.21 17.04
N GLN A 682 -24.69 -0.73 16.85
CA GLN A 682 -25.97 -0.45 16.19
C GLN A 682 -26.79 0.67 16.83
N PRO A 683 -26.94 0.75 18.16
CA PRO A 683 -27.67 1.85 18.78
C PRO A 683 -27.14 3.23 18.37
N ALA A 684 -25.82 3.43 18.38
CA ALA A 684 -25.20 4.69 17.96
C ALA A 684 -25.47 4.97 16.48
N LEU A 685 -25.31 3.94 15.62
CA LEU A 685 -25.59 4.02 14.18
C LEU A 685 -27.05 4.36 13.86
N TYR A 686 -28.01 3.82 14.63
CA TYR A 686 -29.43 4.16 14.52
C TYR A 686 -29.71 5.60 14.98
N ARG A 687 -29.14 6.05 16.11
CA ARG A 687 -29.35 7.42 16.63
C ARG A 687 -28.92 8.49 15.62
N VAL A 688 -27.76 8.32 15.00
CA VAL A 688 -27.26 9.26 13.99
C VAL A 688 -27.97 9.15 12.64
N GLY A 689 -28.64 8.02 12.38
CA GLY A 689 -29.41 7.76 11.16
C GLY A 689 -28.64 7.05 10.05
N TYR A 690 -27.49 6.45 10.35
CA TYR A 690 -26.72 5.63 9.40
C TYR A 690 -27.29 4.23 9.20
N LEU A 691 -27.99 3.71 10.20
CA LEU A 691 -28.88 2.56 10.04
C LEU A 691 -30.33 3.03 10.14
N ARG A 692 -31.21 2.42 9.35
CA ARG A 692 -32.65 2.66 9.40
C ARG A 692 -33.37 1.40 9.88
N ALA A 693 -34.45 1.59 10.63
CA ALA A 693 -35.26 0.47 11.09
C ALA A 693 -35.72 -0.36 9.88
N PRO A 694 -35.89 -1.69 10.02
CA PRO A 694 -36.17 -2.62 8.92
C PRO A 694 -37.39 -2.27 8.03
N GLN A 695 -38.20 -1.29 8.46
CA GLN A 695 -39.44 -0.88 7.82
C GLN A 695 -39.26 0.30 6.82
N VAL A 696 -38.05 0.84 6.64
CA VAL A 696 -37.76 1.97 5.74
C VAL A 696 -36.48 1.69 4.93
N GLU A 697 -36.57 1.76 3.59
CA GLU A 697 -35.61 1.29 2.57
C GLU A 697 -34.07 1.57 2.67
N GLU A 698 -33.35 0.71 1.93
CA GLU A 698 -32.07 0.76 1.18
C GLU A 698 -30.67 0.84 1.86
N VAL A 699 -30.50 1.16 3.15
CA VAL A 699 -29.20 0.88 3.82
C VAL A 699 -29.33 -0.45 4.58
N THR A 700 -28.96 -1.54 3.92
CA THR A 700 -28.95 -2.86 4.54
C THR A 700 -27.82 -2.95 5.56
N LYS A 701 -28.08 -3.68 6.64
CA LYS A 701 -27.13 -3.94 7.72
C LYS A 701 -25.92 -4.74 7.22
N GLU A 702 -26.11 -5.59 6.22
CA GLU A 702 -25.06 -6.46 5.67
C GLU A 702 -23.85 -5.70 5.09
N PRO A 703 -23.99 -4.74 4.14
CA PRO A 703 -22.85 -3.97 3.63
C PRO A 703 -21.99 -3.33 4.72
N LEU A 704 -22.62 -2.66 5.71
CA LEU A 704 -21.88 -2.02 6.79
C LEU A 704 -21.18 -3.04 7.70
N TYR A 705 -21.80 -4.21 7.91
CA TYR A 705 -21.16 -5.30 8.64
C TYR A 705 -19.95 -5.87 7.89
N LEU A 706 -20.02 -5.97 6.57
CA LEU A 706 -18.90 -6.39 5.73
C LEU A 706 -17.77 -5.35 5.76
N ASP A 707 -18.10 -4.06 5.63
CA ASP A 707 -17.12 -2.96 5.72
C ASP A 707 -16.44 -2.91 7.10
N PHE A 708 -17.20 -3.16 8.17
CA PHE A 708 -16.66 -3.34 9.52
C PHE A 708 -15.68 -4.52 9.60
N GLY A 709 -16.07 -5.67 9.05
CA GLY A 709 -15.23 -6.87 9.03
C GLY A 709 -13.93 -6.66 8.26
N ASP A 710 -14.00 -6.02 7.09
CA ASP A 710 -12.85 -5.63 6.27
C ASP A 710 -11.94 -4.64 7.00
N LEU A 711 -12.50 -3.63 7.68
CA LEU A 711 -11.71 -2.70 8.46
C LEU A 711 -10.95 -3.38 9.60
N ILE A 712 -11.62 -4.24 10.37
CA ILE A 712 -10.95 -5.04 11.42
C ILE A 712 -9.85 -5.91 10.82
N TRP A 713 -10.13 -6.60 9.71
CA TRP A 713 -9.13 -7.41 9.01
C TRP A 713 -7.93 -6.56 8.56
N LYS A 714 -8.15 -5.36 8.04
CA LYS A 714 -7.08 -4.42 7.68
C LYS A 714 -6.27 -4.01 8.90
N CYS A 715 -6.92 -3.70 10.03
CA CYS A 715 -6.22 -3.38 11.27
C CYS A 715 -5.30 -4.52 11.73
N VAL A 716 -5.76 -5.77 11.65
CA VAL A 716 -4.98 -6.94 12.09
C VAL A 716 -3.91 -7.32 11.08
N TYR A 717 -4.29 -7.57 9.83
CA TYR A 717 -3.43 -8.18 8.82
C TYR A 717 -2.55 -7.15 8.10
N ARG A 718 -3.19 -6.09 7.55
CA ARG A 718 -2.51 -5.12 6.67
C ARG A 718 -1.70 -4.10 7.46
N TYR A 719 -2.34 -3.48 8.45
CA TYR A 719 -1.73 -2.43 9.26
C TYR A 719 -1.04 -3.01 10.48
N ARG A 720 -1.41 -4.19 11.00
CA ARG A 720 -0.81 -4.73 12.23
C ARG A 720 -0.89 -3.73 13.40
N LEU A 721 -2.05 -3.09 13.56
CA LEU A 721 -2.32 -2.19 14.68
C LEU A 721 -2.50 -2.98 15.98
N PHE A 722 -3.17 -4.12 15.89
CA PHE A 722 -3.45 -5.02 17.00
C PHE A 722 -3.78 -6.42 16.47
N THR A 723 -3.77 -7.40 17.36
CA THR A 723 -4.28 -8.77 17.12
C THR A 723 -5.76 -8.88 17.52
N TYR A 724 -6.45 -9.94 17.11
CA TYR A 724 -7.82 -10.21 17.56
C TYR A 724 -7.91 -10.38 19.08
N GLN A 725 -6.92 -11.01 19.70
CA GLN A 725 -6.81 -11.17 21.15
C GLN A 725 -6.55 -9.84 21.86
N GLN A 726 -5.70 -8.96 21.33
CA GLN A 726 -5.49 -7.62 21.90
C GLN A 726 -6.73 -6.74 21.77
N PHE A 727 -7.45 -6.85 20.65
CA PHE A 727 -8.78 -6.27 20.51
C PHE A 727 -9.82 -6.95 21.44
N GLY A 728 -9.46 -8.11 21.97
CA GLY A 728 -10.16 -8.98 22.91
C GLY A 728 -11.47 -9.56 22.40
N PHE A 729 -11.49 -9.92 21.12
CA PHE A 729 -12.41 -10.95 20.67
C PHE A 729 -12.01 -12.28 21.26
N ALA A 730 -12.94 -12.95 21.93
CA ALA A 730 -12.77 -14.31 22.41
C ALA A 730 -12.56 -15.27 21.24
N ASP A 731 -11.93 -16.38 21.60
CA ASP A 731 -11.77 -17.49 20.70
C ASP A 731 -13.14 -18.07 20.29
N PRO A 732 -13.49 -18.04 19.00
CA PRO A 732 -14.80 -18.49 18.57
C PRO A 732 -14.96 -20.01 18.65
N ARG A 733 -13.86 -20.78 18.67
CA ARG A 733 -13.87 -22.26 18.52
C ARG A 733 -12.73 -22.94 19.30
N PRO A 734 -12.69 -22.84 20.64
CA PRO A 734 -11.61 -23.44 21.44
C PRO A 734 -11.47 -24.96 21.27
N HIS A 735 -12.58 -25.64 21.02
CA HIS A 735 -12.65 -27.10 20.85
C HIS A 735 -12.17 -27.60 19.47
N ASN A 736 -11.86 -26.68 18.55
CA ASN A 736 -11.39 -27.00 17.20
C ASN A 736 -9.87 -27.08 17.07
N ARG A 737 -9.13 -26.94 18.17
CA ARG A 737 -7.68 -27.14 18.19
C ARG A 737 -7.30 -28.19 19.23
N LEU A 738 -6.40 -29.07 18.85
CA LEU A 738 -5.81 -30.08 19.73
C LEU A 738 -4.29 -30.02 19.56
N LEU A 739 -3.57 -29.71 20.63
CA LEU A 739 -2.12 -29.55 20.56
C LEU A 739 -1.43 -30.91 20.72
N GLY A 740 -0.60 -31.28 19.75
CA GLY A 740 0.10 -32.56 19.74
C GLY A 740 1.03 -32.74 20.95
N THR A 741 1.08 -33.95 21.49
CA THR A 741 1.92 -34.29 22.65
C THR A 741 3.29 -34.86 22.24
N THR A 742 3.32 -35.65 21.16
CA THR A 742 4.53 -36.33 20.67
C THR A 742 5.13 -35.60 19.46
N ARG A 743 4.27 -35.06 18.59
CA ARG A 743 4.64 -34.39 17.33
C ARG A 743 3.92 -33.05 17.19
N PRO A 744 4.09 -32.11 18.13
CA PRO A 744 3.39 -30.83 18.09
C PRO A 744 3.69 -30.00 16.83
N GLY A 745 4.87 -30.18 16.22
CA GLY A 745 5.28 -29.52 14.97
C GLY A 745 4.62 -30.04 13.70
N VAL A 746 3.84 -31.12 13.77
CA VAL A 746 3.03 -31.60 12.65
C VAL A 746 1.60 -31.16 12.86
N VAL A 747 1.10 -30.31 11.98
CA VAL A 747 -0.23 -29.72 12.03
C VAL A 747 -1.12 -30.35 10.97
N LEU A 748 -2.09 -31.14 11.41
CA LEU A 748 -3.18 -31.65 10.59
C LEU A 748 -4.28 -30.60 10.51
N VAL A 749 -4.41 -29.94 9.37
CA VAL A 749 -5.49 -28.97 9.09
C VAL A 749 -6.67 -29.72 8.50
N VAL A 750 -7.82 -29.64 9.16
CA VAL A 750 -8.99 -30.46 8.85
C VAL A 750 -10.16 -29.57 8.48
N GLU A 751 -10.78 -29.85 7.34
CA GLU A 751 -12.05 -29.23 6.97
C GLU A 751 -13.19 -29.75 7.87
N LYS A 752 -14.26 -28.99 8.08
CA LYS A 752 -15.34 -29.43 9.00
C LYS A 752 -16.04 -30.68 8.48
N GLY A 753 -16.39 -31.60 9.38
CA GLY A 753 -17.49 -32.56 9.14
C GLY A 753 -17.29 -33.94 9.76
N ASP A 754 -18.40 -34.55 10.18
CA ASP A 754 -18.65 -35.99 10.34
C ASP A 754 -17.43 -36.86 10.73
N GLN A 755 -17.05 -37.79 9.85
CA GLN A 755 -16.09 -38.86 10.14
C GLN A 755 -14.63 -38.40 10.04
N ILE A 756 -14.32 -37.40 9.19
CA ILE A 756 -12.97 -36.83 9.11
C ILE A 756 -12.54 -36.16 10.42
N GLU A 757 -13.47 -35.47 11.10
CA GLU A 757 -13.19 -34.86 12.39
C GLU A 757 -12.90 -35.94 13.45
N GLU A 758 -13.70 -37.01 13.49
CA GLU A 758 -13.48 -38.15 14.38
C GLU A 758 -12.11 -38.79 14.14
N TYR A 759 -11.76 -39.03 12.88
CA TYR A 759 -10.48 -39.61 12.49
C TYR A 759 -9.31 -38.69 12.82
N ALA A 760 -9.43 -37.38 12.62
CA ALA A 760 -8.41 -36.43 13.03
C ALA A 760 -8.20 -36.43 14.55
N ARG A 761 -9.27 -36.48 15.34
CA ARG A 761 -9.19 -36.57 16.80
C ARG A 761 -8.53 -37.88 17.25
N ARG A 762 -8.77 -38.98 16.53
CA ARG A 762 -8.12 -40.27 16.79
C ARG A 762 -6.63 -40.24 16.39
N LEU A 763 -6.27 -39.65 15.26
CA LEU A 763 -4.87 -39.44 14.84
C LEU A 763 -4.11 -38.58 15.85
N HIS A 764 -4.74 -37.54 16.39
CA HIS A 764 -4.17 -36.74 17.47
C HIS A 764 -3.83 -37.62 18.69
N GLN A 765 -4.75 -38.48 19.12
CA GLN A 765 -4.54 -39.38 20.26
C GLN A 765 -3.46 -40.43 20.00
N GLU A 766 -3.45 -41.04 18.81
CA GLU A 766 -2.55 -42.16 18.49
C GLU A 766 -1.14 -41.71 18.06
N LEU A 767 -1.03 -40.63 17.27
CA LEU A 767 0.23 -40.16 16.70
C LEU A 767 0.81 -38.93 17.42
N GLY A 768 0.03 -38.31 18.30
CA GLY A 768 0.43 -37.11 19.04
C GLY A 768 0.65 -35.89 18.15
N VAL A 769 0.02 -35.83 16.98
CA VAL A 769 0.08 -34.68 16.05
C VAL A 769 -0.84 -33.55 16.53
N THR A 770 -0.55 -32.32 16.13
CA THR A 770 -1.44 -31.17 16.36
C THR A 770 -2.57 -31.19 15.33
N VAL A 771 -3.81 -30.90 15.73
CA VAL A 771 -4.98 -30.83 14.85
C VAL A 771 -5.60 -29.44 14.92
N PHE A 772 -5.93 -28.88 13.76
CA PHE A 772 -6.66 -27.63 13.59
C PHE A 772 -7.87 -27.83 12.67
N ILE A 773 -9.07 -27.78 13.24
CA ILE A 773 -10.33 -27.95 12.52
C ILE A 773 -10.82 -26.56 12.06
N SER A 774 -10.50 -26.20 10.82
CA SER A 774 -10.71 -24.85 10.28
C SER A 774 -12.18 -24.51 10.08
N GLY A 775 -13.02 -25.51 9.80
CA GLY A 775 -14.42 -25.27 9.51
C GLY A 775 -14.69 -24.78 8.08
N GLY A 776 -13.79 -25.06 7.13
CA GLY A 776 -13.74 -24.51 5.76
C GLY A 776 -12.42 -23.77 5.51
N SER A 777 -12.44 -22.70 4.69
CA SER A 777 -11.27 -21.81 4.57
C SER A 777 -10.88 -21.23 5.93
N PRO A 778 -9.60 -21.31 6.34
CA PRO A 778 -9.17 -20.89 7.67
C PRO A 778 -9.33 -19.38 7.83
N LYS A 779 -10.01 -18.96 8.89
CA LYS A 779 -10.16 -17.55 9.23
C LYS A 779 -8.97 -17.08 10.05
N LEU A 780 -8.53 -15.85 9.81
CA LEU A 780 -7.35 -15.28 10.46
C LEU A 780 -7.46 -15.27 12.00
N ILE A 781 -8.67 -15.06 12.56
CA ILE A 781 -8.92 -15.15 14.00
C ILE A 781 -8.77 -16.57 14.55
N ASP A 782 -9.25 -17.59 13.83
CA ASP A 782 -9.13 -18.98 14.24
C ASP A 782 -7.64 -19.40 14.26
N VAL A 783 -6.88 -18.96 13.24
CA VAL A 783 -5.45 -19.24 13.14
C VAL A 783 -4.63 -18.45 14.17
N GLU A 784 -5.04 -17.24 14.55
CA GLU A 784 -4.38 -16.49 15.63
C GLU A 784 -4.37 -17.30 16.93
N TYR A 785 -5.55 -17.71 17.37
CA TYR A 785 -5.73 -18.45 18.61
C TYR A 785 -5.07 -19.82 18.56
N PHE A 786 -5.11 -20.47 17.40
CA PHE A 786 -4.37 -21.70 17.18
C PHE A 786 -2.85 -21.49 17.29
N ALA A 787 -2.30 -20.47 16.64
CA ALA A 787 -0.88 -20.15 16.66
C ALA A 787 -0.38 -19.77 18.06
N LEU A 788 -1.17 -18.98 18.80
CA LEU A 788 -0.89 -18.64 20.20
C LEU A 788 -0.82 -19.89 21.08
N ALA A 789 -1.79 -20.80 20.96
CA ALA A 789 -1.80 -22.05 21.71
C ALA A 789 -0.62 -22.95 21.33
N LEU A 790 -0.31 -23.07 20.03
CA LEU A 790 0.79 -23.91 19.54
C LEU A 790 2.17 -23.40 20.00
N ARG A 791 2.36 -22.08 20.04
CA ARG A 791 3.62 -21.45 20.52
C ARG A 791 3.97 -21.82 21.95
N LEU A 792 2.98 -22.16 22.78
CA LEU A 792 3.22 -22.58 24.16
C LEU A 792 3.88 -23.96 24.25
N VAL A 793 3.75 -24.79 23.21
CA VAL A 793 4.25 -26.17 23.21
C VAL A 793 5.28 -26.45 22.11
N TYR A 794 5.43 -25.55 21.13
CA TYR A 794 6.34 -25.75 20.00
C TYR A 794 6.83 -24.43 19.39
N ALA A 795 8.14 -24.36 19.11
CA ALA A 795 8.81 -23.18 18.54
C ALA A 795 9.61 -23.51 17.26
N GLY A 796 9.52 -24.73 16.75
CA GLY A 796 10.24 -25.16 15.55
C GLY A 796 9.50 -24.87 14.25
N GLU A 797 10.06 -25.38 13.16
CA GLU A 797 9.43 -25.40 11.84
C GLU A 797 8.22 -26.37 11.82
N LEU A 798 7.13 -25.95 11.19
CA LEU A 798 5.90 -26.72 11.06
C LEU A 798 5.89 -27.53 9.77
N ARG A 799 5.37 -28.75 9.86
CA ARG A 799 4.87 -29.50 8.70
C ARG A 799 3.35 -29.49 8.71
N VAL A 800 2.74 -29.02 7.62
CA VAL A 800 1.29 -28.92 7.50
C VAL A 800 0.76 -30.06 6.64
N LEU A 801 -0.19 -30.82 7.17
CA LEU A 801 -0.92 -31.87 6.48
C LEU A 801 -2.36 -31.42 6.30
N ALA A 802 -2.82 -31.22 5.07
CA ALA A 802 -4.20 -30.86 4.77
C ALA A 802 -5.05 -32.14 4.66
N TYR A 803 -5.91 -32.37 5.65
CA TYR A 803 -6.94 -33.40 5.61
C TYR A 803 -8.29 -32.79 5.22
N VAL A 804 -8.45 -32.66 3.92
CA VAL A 804 -9.51 -31.91 3.25
C VAL A 804 -10.00 -32.70 2.05
N ASP A 805 -11.15 -32.31 1.50
CA ASP A 805 -11.66 -32.91 0.27
C ASP A 805 -10.66 -32.72 -0.88
N HIS A 806 -10.52 -33.72 -1.75
CA HIS A 806 -9.70 -33.60 -2.95
C HIS A 806 -10.52 -32.89 -4.03
N ASP A 807 -10.70 -31.59 -3.88
CA ASP A 807 -11.35 -30.71 -4.85
C ASP A 807 -10.67 -29.32 -4.88
N TRP A 808 -11.20 -28.39 -5.67
CA TRP A 808 -10.63 -27.05 -5.80
C TRP A 808 -10.72 -26.23 -4.50
N SER A 809 -11.76 -26.42 -3.69
CA SER A 809 -11.98 -25.66 -2.45
C SER A 809 -11.04 -26.18 -1.35
N GLY A 810 -10.96 -27.51 -1.19
CA GLY A 810 -10.04 -28.18 -0.29
C GLY A 810 -8.58 -27.83 -0.59
N ALA A 811 -8.22 -27.75 -1.88
CA ALA A 811 -6.88 -27.34 -2.31
C ALA A 811 -6.46 -25.94 -1.83
N LEU A 812 -7.40 -25.05 -1.49
CA LEU A 812 -7.11 -23.71 -0.98
C LEU A 812 -6.84 -23.68 0.53
N ILE A 813 -7.37 -24.65 1.29
CA ILE A 813 -7.34 -24.65 2.77
C ILE A 813 -5.91 -24.78 3.29
N GLY A 814 -5.15 -25.76 2.78
CA GLY A 814 -3.75 -26.00 3.19
C GLY A 814 -2.84 -24.78 2.96
N PRO A 815 -2.76 -24.24 1.74
CA PRO A 815 -1.97 -23.05 1.45
C PRO A 815 -2.41 -21.82 2.24
N ALA A 816 -3.72 -21.63 2.47
CA ALA A 816 -4.22 -20.54 3.29
C ALA A 816 -3.74 -20.68 4.76
N ALA A 817 -3.79 -21.88 5.33
CA ALA A 817 -3.28 -22.15 6.67
C ALA A 817 -1.77 -21.89 6.76
N VAL A 818 -0.98 -22.35 5.79
CA VAL A 818 0.47 -22.08 5.73
C VAL A 818 0.77 -20.59 5.70
N ARG A 819 0.10 -19.81 4.85
CA ARG A 819 0.29 -18.35 4.77
C ARG A 819 -0.07 -17.66 6.08
N GLN A 820 -1.19 -18.04 6.70
CA GLN A 820 -1.63 -17.43 7.95
C GLN A 820 -0.75 -17.83 9.15
N LEU A 821 -0.27 -19.08 9.22
CA LEU A 821 0.73 -19.50 10.20
C LEU A 821 2.06 -18.76 10.03
N GLY A 822 2.47 -18.55 8.77
CA GLY A 822 3.62 -17.71 8.42
C GLY A 822 3.44 -16.26 8.87
N PHE A 823 2.25 -15.69 8.70
CA PHE A 823 1.91 -14.37 9.23
C PHE A 823 2.07 -14.31 10.75
N TYR A 824 1.68 -15.36 11.47
CA TYR A 824 1.91 -15.51 12.91
C TYR A 824 3.30 -16.06 13.26
N GLY A 825 4.29 -15.97 12.37
CA GLY A 825 5.70 -16.19 12.66
C GLY A 825 6.14 -17.64 12.79
N PHE A 826 5.39 -18.60 12.26
CA PHE A 826 5.88 -19.97 12.09
C PHE A 826 6.52 -20.16 10.72
N ALA A 827 7.69 -20.81 10.66
CA ALA A 827 8.20 -21.36 9.42
C ALA A 827 7.42 -22.64 9.08
N CYS A 828 7.07 -22.84 7.81
CA CYS A 828 6.35 -24.02 7.34
C CYS A 828 7.20 -24.75 6.29
N GLY A 829 7.85 -25.85 6.69
CA GLY A 829 8.82 -26.59 5.87
C GLY A 829 8.22 -27.54 4.85
N GLY A 830 6.91 -27.72 4.88
CA GLY A 830 6.21 -28.56 3.91
C GLY A 830 4.70 -28.51 4.07
N LEU A 831 4.01 -28.66 2.94
CA LEU A 831 2.58 -28.86 2.84
C LEU A 831 2.33 -30.15 2.07
N ALA A 832 1.52 -31.05 2.62
CA ALA A 832 1.05 -32.25 1.92
C ALA A 832 -0.44 -32.45 2.12
N THR A 833 -1.12 -33.00 1.12
CA THR A 833 -2.54 -33.37 1.21
C THR A 833 -2.67 -34.84 1.60
N VAL A 834 -3.49 -35.12 2.60
CA VAL A 834 -3.72 -36.49 3.11
C VAL A 834 -4.54 -37.30 2.11
N VAL A 835 -5.61 -36.72 1.58
CA VAL A 835 -6.50 -37.38 0.61
C VAL A 835 -6.04 -37.02 -0.79
N THR A 836 -5.59 -38.03 -1.53
CA THR A 836 -5.19 -37.89 -2.94
C THR A 836 -5.73 -39.07 -3.73
N PRO A 837 -5.85 -38.97 -5.07
CA PRO A 837 -6.34 -40.09 -5.90
C PRO A 837 -5.51 -41.36 -5.73
N ALA A 838 -4.21 -41.24 -5.44
CA ALA A 838 -3.31 -42.36 -5.20
C ALA A 838 -3.67 -43.20 -3.96
N CYS A 839 -4.48 -42.66 -3.05
CA CYS A 839 -4.96 -43.39 -1.88
C CYS A 839 -6.04 -44.44 -2.21
N PHE A 840 -6.59 -44.42 -3.43
CA PHE A 840 -7.75 -45.21 -3.83
C PHE A 840 -7.42 -46.17 -4.98
N HIS A 841 -8.04 -47.35 -4.96
CA HIS A 841 -8.01 -48.27 -6.09
C HIS A 841 -8.80 -47.66 -7.28
N PRO A 842 -8.43 -47.92 -8.55
CA PRO A 842 -9.15 -47.38 -9.72
C PRO A 842 -10.68 -47.60 -9.68
N ASN A 843 -11.12 -48.78 -9.23
CA ASN A 843 -12.55 -49.06 -9.05
C ASN A 843 -13.22 -48.18 -7.98
N GLU A 844 -12.51 -47.82 -6.91
CA GLU A 844 -13.02 -46.89 -5.89
C GLU A 844 -13.10 -45.48 -6.46
N LEU A 845 -12.08 -45.03 -7.20
CA LEU A 845 -12.09 -43.74 -7.89
C LEU A 845 -13.32 -43.62 -8.82
N ALA A 846 -13.62 -44.67 -9.58
CA ALA A 846 -14.79 -44.70 -10.45
C ALA A 846 -16.13 -44.58 -9.69
N LEU A 847 -16.22 -45.12 -8.47
CA LEU A 847 -17.45 -45.18 -7.68
C LEU A 847 -17.63 -43.99 -6.72
N LEU A 848 -16.54 -43.48 -6.14
CA LEU A 848 -16.55 -42.52 -5.03
C LEU A 848 -16.22 -41.09 -5.47
N SER A 849 -15.60 -40.91 -6.63
CA SER A 849 -15.38 -39.56 -7.15
C SER A 849 -16.68 -38.95 -7.69
N HIS A 850 -16.78 -37.64 -7.62
CA HIS A 850 -17.90 -36.86 -8.15
C HIS A 850 -17.38 -35.77 -9.09
N PRO A 851 -18.17 -35.34 -10.09
CA PRO A 851 -17.79 -34.21 -10.92
C PRO A 851 -17.72 -32.94 -10.06
N VAL A 852 -16.67 -32.15 -10.24
CA VAL A 852 -16.54 -30.80 -9.68
C VAL A 852 -17.12 -29.83 -10.69
N LEU A 853 -18.32 -29.34 -10.40
CA LEU A 853 -19.04 -28.42 -11.27
C LEU A 853 -18.99 -27.01 -10.65
N PRO A 854 -18.29 -26.04 -11.26
CA PRO A 854 -18.30 -24.68 -10.75
C PRO A 854 -19.71 -24.08 -10.87
N HIS A 855 -20.16 -23.39 -9.82
CA HIS A 855 -21.41 -22.64 -9.77
C HIS A 855 -21.21 -21.16 -10.01
N SER A 856 -19.95 -20.71 -9.93
CA SER A 856 -19.57 -19.40 -10.40
C SER A 856 -18.31 -19.46 -11.24
N LEU A 857 -18.17 -18.40 -11.99
CA LEU A 857 -17.09 -18.14 -12.91
C LEU A 857 -15.77 -17.89 -12.11
N GLY A 858 -15.87 -17.43 -10.86
CA GLY A 858 -14.74 -17.43 -9.90
C GLY A 858 -14.34 -18.84 -9.48
N GLU A 859 -15.31 -19.71 -9.19
CA GLU A 859 -15.06 -21.12 -8.90
C GLU A 859 -14.48 -21.85 -10.12
N GLU A 860 -14.92 -21.52 -11.34
CA GLU A 860 -14.36 -22.10 -12.55
C GLU A 860 -12.88 -21.76 -12.72
N THR A 861 -12.50 -20.51 -12.45
CA THR A 861 -11.09 -20.10 -12.44
C THR A 861 -10.31 -20.86 -11.36
N ALA A 862 -10.91 -21.08 -10.20
CA ALA A 862 -10.31 -21.86 -9.12
C ALA A 862 -10.16 -23.35 -9.49
N VAL A 863 -11.17 -23.96 -10.11
CA VAL A 863 -11.16 -25.33 -10.65
C VAL A 863 -10.10 -25.46 -11.74
N ALA A 864 -10.06 -24.52 -12.68
CA ALA A 864 -9.04 -24.42 -13.71
C ALA A 864 -7.62 -24.40 -13.14
N ASN A 865 -7.37 -23.51 -12.17
CA ASN A 865 -6.08 -23.40 -11.51
C ASN A 865 -5.73 -24.66 -10.71
N TRP A 866 -6.71 -25.28 -10.05
CA TRP A 866 -6.53 -26.55 -9.35
C TRP A 866 -6.16 -27.68 -10.32
N MET A 867 -6.86 -27.81 -11.44
CA MET A 867 -6.55 -28.75 -12.51
C MET A 867 -5.17 -28.50 -13.13
N ALA A 868 -4.75 -27.24 -13.26
CA ALA A 868 -3.42 -26.84 -13.73
C ALA A 868 -2.31 -27.30 -12.79
N GLN A 869 -2.58 -27.33 -11.48
CA GLN A 869 -1.64 -27.76 -10.45
C GLN A 869 -1.59 -29.29 -10.28
N GLY A 870 -2.18 -30.05 -11.21
CA GLY A 870 -2.25 -31.52 -11.14
C GLY A 870 -3.40 -32.04 -10.27
N GLY A 871 -4.40 -31.20 -10.00
CA GLY A 871 -5.68 -31.62 -9.41
C GLY A 871 -6.50 -32.53 -10.33
N GLY A 872 -7.72 -32.86 -9.91
CA GLY A 872 -8.61 -33.76 -10.62
C GLY A 872 -8.23 -35.24 -10.49
N ILE A 873 -8.87 -36.07 -11.32
CA ILE A 873 -8.68 -37.52 -11.41
C ILE A 873 -8.69 -37.91 -12.88
N ASP A 874 -7.65 -38.59 -13.35
CA ASP A 874 -7.48 -39.01 -14.74
C ASP A 874 -7.68 -37.87 -15.76
N GLY A 875 -7.19 -36.67 -15.40
CA GLY A 875 -7.30 -35.46 -16.24
C GLY A 875 -8.69 -34.80 -16.24
N GLN A 876 -9.64 -35.32 -15.47
CA GLN A 876 -10.99 -34.76 -15.36
C GLN A 876 -11.16 -33.97 -14.07
N ALA A 877 -11.97 -32.90 -14.10
CA ALA A 877 -12.37 -32.12 -12.93
C ALA A 877 -13.32 -32.94 -12.04
N ARG A 878 -12.76 -33.94 -11.36
CA ARG A 878 -13.46 -34.84 -10.44
C ARG A 878 -12.81 -34.76 -9.08
N GLY A 879 -13.65 -34.64 -8.06
CA GLY A 879 -13.24 -34.56 -6.67
C GLY A 879 -13.61 -35.81 -5.90
N ILE A 880 -13.03 -35.97 -4.71
CA ILE A 880 -13.34 -37.05 -3.78
C ILE A 880 -13.49 -36.44 -2.40
N SER A 881 -14.59 -36.75 -1.72
CA SER A 881 -14.77 -36.35 -0.32
C SER A 881 -13.75 -37.07 0.56
N ALA A 882 -13.16 -36.36 1.51
CA ALA A 882 -12.20 -36.89 2.46
C ALA A 882 -12.77 -38.01 3.32
N ASN A 883 -14.10 -38.02 3.53
CA ASN A 883 -14.81 -39.10 4.22
C ASN A 883 -14.74 -40.44 3.44
N CYS A 884 -14.46 -40.41 2.13
CA CYS A 884 -14.33 -41.62 1.32
C CYS A 884 -13.04 -42.39 1.62
N LEU A 885 -12.03 -41.80 2.25
CA LEU A 885 -10.83 -42.52 2.66
C LEU A 885 -11.10 -43.33 3.95
N PHE A 886 -11.87 -44.40 3.82
CA PHE A 886 -12.23 -45.31 4.92
C PHE A 886 -11.77 -46.75 4.62
N PRO A 887 -11.53 -47.58 5.67
CA PRO A 887 -11.67 -47.28 7.09
C PRO A 887 -10.50 -46.43 7.65
N TYR A 888 -10.59 -46.01 8.91
CA TYR A 888 -9.61 -45.18 9.63
C TYR A 888 -8.15 -45.58 9.38
N GLU A 889 -7.89 -46.88 9.32
CA GLU A 889 -6.55 -47.45 9.15
C GLU A 889 -5.87 -46.96 7.86
N ARG A 890 -6.63 -46.66 6.80
CA ARG A 890 -6.09 -46.07 5.56
C ARG A 890 -5.64 -44.64 5.77
N VAL A 891 -6.44 -43.83 6.46
CA VAL A 891 -6.07 -42.43 6.80
C VAL A 891 -4.83 -42.44 7.68
N ARG A 892 -4.80 -43.29 8.70
CA ARG A 892 -3.63 -43.43 9.58
C ARG A 892 -2.37 -43.81 8.82
N THR A 893 -2.44 -44.86 8.00
CA THR A 893 -1.30 -45.30 7.18
C THR A 893 -0.81 -44.14 6.31
N ARG A 894 -1.73 -43.42 5.67
CA ARG A 894 -1.39 -42.30 4.80
C ARG A 894 -0.75 -41.13 5.55
N VAL A 895 -1.22 -40.82 6.75
CA VAL A 895 -0.59 -39.80 7.59
C VAL A 895 0.80 -40.25 8.03
N GLU A 896 0.98 -41.52 8.42
CA GLU A 896 2.29 -42.08 8.76
C GLU A 896 3.29 -42.02 7.60
N GLU A 897 2.86 -42.19 6.34
CA GLU A 897 3.72 -42.01 5.15
C GLU A 897 4.19 -40.57 4.93
N LEU A 898 3.42 -39.58 5.40
CA LEU A 898 3.71 -38.15 5.22
C LEU A 898 4.53 -37.55 6.38
N LEU A 899 4.69 -38.32 7.47
CA LEU A 899 5.54 -38.01 8.62
C LEU A 899 6.99 -38.40 8.35
#